data_AF-A0A7Z7PT15-F1
#
_entry.id   AF-A0A7Z7PT15-F1
#
_cell.length_a   1.000
_cell.length_b   1.000
_cell.length_c   1.000
_cell.angle_alpha   90.00
_cell.angle_beta   90.00
_cell.angle_gamma   90.00
#
_symmetry.space_group_name_H-M   'P 1'
#
loop_
_entity.id
_entity.type
_entity.pdbx_description
1 polymer ?
#
loop_
_entity_poly.entity_id
_entity_poly.type
_entity_poly.pdbx_seq_one_letter_code
_entity_poly.pdbx_strand_id
1 'polypeptide(L)'
;MTASHLDTLNDRQRTAVVHGIGPEAAGGDGPLLIIAGAGSGKTNTLAHRVAHLILNGADPRRILLMTFSRRAASEMSRRVERICRKILGNDAAVLTDALTWAGTFHGIGARILRDYAYEIGLDPAFTIHDREDSADLMNLMRHDLGLSKMESRFPTKGTCLAIYSRAVNSETSLTEVLKTAYPWCGTWEKELKALFAAYVAAKQAQNVLDYDDLLLYWAQTVSDPELAAEIGGRFDHVLVDEYQDTNRLQSSILTAMKPGGRGLTVVGDDAQSIYSFRAATIRNILDFPASFDPPADIVTLDRNYRSTQPILAAANGVIDLARERFTKNLWTERQSEDRPRLVSVRDEAEQANYIVEQILENRERGLMLKDQAVLFRTSSHSGPLEIELTRRNIPFVKFGGLKFLDAAHVKDLLAALRFAQNPRDKVAGFRLMQLLPGIGPQTASKILDAIATDPHPLAALAEVPTPPRTGEDWGRFVDMLSAMGKGQAGWPGEIEIARLWYEPHLDRIHEDADTRKADLVQLGQIASGYGSRERFLTELTLDPPDATSDQAGVPLLDEDYLILSTIHSAKGQEWKSVFVLNCVDGCIPSDLAVGTTAEIEEERRLLYVAMTRAKDSLHLTVPQRFFTHGQNAQGDRHVYAARTRFIPATLLQFFESSAWPVAQPSAPGTRDARQIRLDVGARMRGMWS
;
A
#
# COMPACT_ATOMS: atom_id res chain seq x y z
N MET A 1 -9.02 34.77 -24.61
CA MET A 1 -8.87 33.51 -25.35
C MET A 1 -9.39 32.40 -24.47
N THR A 2 -10.59 31.89 -24.76
CA THR A 2 -11.24 30.84 -23.96
C THR A 2 -10.39 29.57 -24.01
N ALA A 3 -9.86 29.22 -22.85
CA ALA A 3 -8.83 28.21 -22.63
C ALA A 3 -9.18 26.80 -23.17
N SER A 4 -8.54 26.39 -24.27
CA SER A 4 -8.79 25.10 -24.94
C SER A 4 -8.53 23.87 -24.07
N HIS A 5 -7.77 24.00 -22.97
CA HIS A 5 -7.52 22.90 -22.05
C HIS A 5 -8.70 22.57 -21.14
N LEU A 6 -9.74 23.42 -21.06
CA LEU A 6 -10.92 23.16 -20.24
C LEU A 6 -12.03 22.45 -21.02
N ASP A 7 -11.94 22.38 -22.35
CA ASP A 7 -13.04 21.93 -23.24
C ASP A 7 -13.38 20.44 -23.10
N THR A 8 -12.42 19.64 -22.62
CA THR A 8 -12.64 18.21 -22.37
C THR A 8 -13.29 17.93 -21.01
N LEU A 9 -13.51 18.95 -20.18
CA LEU A 9 -14.07 18.82 -18.84
C LEU A 9 -15.57 19.09 -18.85
N ASN A 10 -16.32 18.32 -18.06
CA ASN A 10 -17.72 18.62 -17.79
C ASN A 10 -17.86 19.85 -16.86
N ASP A 11 -19.09 20.37 -16.71
CA ASP A 11 -19.35 21.60 -15.96
C ASP A 11 -18.88 21.54 -14.49
N ARG A 12 -19.07 20.40 -13.82
CA ARG A 12 -18.63 20.20 -12.43
C ARG A 12 -17.11 20.15 -12.30
N GLN A 13 -16.44 19.44 -13.21
CA GLN A 13 -14.98 19.42 -13.29
C GLN A 13 -14.42 20.81 -13.59
N ARG A 14 -15.02 21.55 -14.52
CA ARG A 14 -14.64 22.92 -14.85
C ARG A 14 -14.79 23.84 -13.64
N THR A 15 -15.91 23.74 -12.91
CA THR A 15 -16.14 24.49 -11.65
C THR A 15 -15.03 24.24 -10.64
N ALA A 16 -14.65 22.98 -10.42
CA ALA A 16 -13.54 22.63 -9.52
C ALA A 16 -12.18 23.17 -10.00
N VAL A 17 -11.93 23.17 -11.31
CA VAL A 17 -10.65 23.62 -11.89
C VAL A 17 -10.48 25.14 -11.78
N VAL A 18 -11.54 25.91 -12.02
CA VAL A 18 -11.49 27.39 -12.00
C VAL A 18 -11.72 28.00 -10.62
N HIS A 19 -12.08 27.20 -9.63
CA HIS A 19 -12.37 27.66 -8.27
C HIS A 19 -11.21 28.49 -7.69
N GLY A 20 -11.53 29.70 -7.21
CA GLY A 20 -10.58 30.64 -6.64
C GLY A 20 -9.76 31.46 -7.65
N ILE A 21 -9.94 31.27 -8.96
CA ILE A 21 -9.09 31.86 -10.00
C ILE A 21 -9.91 32.82 -10.88
N GLY A 22 -9.48 34.09 -10.98
CA GLY A 22 -10.02 35.08 -11.93
C GLY A 22 -10.73 36.30 -11.29
N PRO A 23 -11.13 37.29 -12.11
CA PRO A 23 -11.66 38.58 -11.64
C PRO A 23 -13.07 38.51 -11.01
N GLU A 24 -13.84 37.44 -11.25
CA GLU A 24 -15.14 37.19 -10.61
C GLU A 24 -15.02 36.52 -9.23
N ALA A 25 -13.80 36.24 -8.75
CA ALA A 25 -13.54 35.66 -7.44
C ALA A 25 -13.71 36.69 -6.29
N ALA A 26 -14.85 37.38 -6.25
CA ALA A 26 -15.27 38.24 -5.14
C ALA A 26 -15.62 37.36 -3.90
N GLY A 27 -14.58 36.74 -3.33
CA GLY A 27 -14.67 35.74 -2.25
C GLY A 27 -13.39 34.90 -2.06
N GLY A 28 -12.50 34.89 -3.07
CA GLY A 28 -11.05 34.59 -3.06
C GLY A 28 -10.45 33.45 -2.22
N ASP A 29 -9.86 32.45 -2.90
CA ASP A 29 -8.94 31.42 -2.37
C ASP A 29 -9.40 30.52 -1.19
N GLY A 30 -10.69 30.49 -0.84
CA GLY A 30 -11.22 29.63 0.22
C GLY A 30 -10.95 28.12 0.03
N PRO A 31 -11.06 27.31 1.09
CA PRO A 31 -10.82 25.87 0.99
C PRO A 31 -11.82 25.19 0.05
N LEU A 32 -11.34 24.22 -0.72
CA LEU A 32 -12.13 23.46 -1.70
C LEU A 32 -12.10 21.97 -1.39
N LEU A 33 -13.28 21.36 -1.26
CA LEU A 33 -13.48 19.91 -1.25
C LEU A 33 -14.07 19.45 -2.57
N ILE A 34 -13.32 18.61 -3.30
CA ILE A 34 -13.81 17.93 -4.49
C ILE A 34 -14.20 16.48 -4.11
N ILE A 35 -15.50 16.22 -4.01
CA ILE A 35 -16.04 14.90 -3.73
C ILE A 35 -16.21 14.16 -5.05
N ALA A 36 -15.31 13.22 -5.33
CA ALA A 36 -15.25 12.55 -6.62
C ALA A 36 -15.56 11.06 -6.48
N GLY A 37 -16.66 10.58 -7.06
CA GLY A 37 -16.97 9.15 -7.05
C GLY A 37 -15.95 8.30 -7.83
N ALA A 38 -16.00 6.98 -7.64
CA ALA A 38 -15.20 6.05 -8.44
C ALA A 38 -15.38 6.31 -9.94
N GLY A 39 -14.28 6.39 -10.68
CA GLY A 39 -14.29 6.60 -12.13
C GLY A 39 -14.80 7.98 -12.60
N SER A 40 -14.94 8.98 -11.73
CA SER A 40 -15.46 10.31 -12.08
C SER A 40 -14.44 11.30 -12.67
N GLY A 41 -13.21 10.84 -12.90
CA GLY A 41 -12.13 11.69 -13.41
C GLY A 41 -11.47 12.56 -12.32
N LYS A 42 -11.46 12.09 -11.07
CA LYS A 42 -10.79 12.73 -9.92
C LYS A 42 -9.37 13.23 -10.24
N THR A 43 -8.49 12.30 -10.62
CA THR A 43 -7.09 12.57 -10.97
C THR A 43 -6.97 13.52 -12.16
N ASN A 44 -7.87 13.42 -13.14
CA ASN A 44 -7.89 14.32 -14.29
C ASN A 44 -8.26 15.76 -13.88
N THR A 45 -9.27 15.90 -13.03
CA THR A 45 -9.72 17.20 -12.51
C THR A 45 -8.60 17.88 -11.73
N LEU A 46 -7.90 17.13 -10.87
CA LEU A 46 -6.78 17.65 -10.10
C LEU A 46 -5.60 18.07 -10.99
N ALA A 47 -5.24 17.26 -11.99
CA ALA A 47 -4.20 17.62 -12.96
C ALA A 47 -4.56 18.90 -13.76
N HIS A 48 -5.80 19.03 -14.21
CA HIS A 48 -6.27 20.23 -14.89
C HIS A 48 -6.27 21.45 -13.96
N ARG A 49 -6.58 21.29 -12.67
CA ARG A 49 -6.51 22.37 -11.68
C ARG A 49 -5.08 22.88 -11.51
N VAL A 50 -4.11 21.98 -11.28
CA VAL A 50 -2.70 22.36 -11.17
C VAL A 50 -2.22 23.06 -12.44
N ALA A 51 -2.53 22.49 -13.61
CA ALA A 51 -2.18 23.13 -14.89
C ALA A 51 -2.82 24.52 -15.02
N HIS A 52 -4.09 24.66 -14.63
CA HIS A 52 -4.79 25.94 -14.69
C HIS A 52 -4.21 26.98 -13.73
N LEU A 53 -3.78 26.60 -12.53
CA LEU A 53 -3.07 27.49 -11.61
C LEU A 53 -1.79 28.04 -12.23
N ILE A 54 -0.96 27.15 -12.81
CA ILE A 54 0.30 27.54 -13.47
C ILE A 54 0.04 28.46 -14.65
N LEU A 55 -0.95 28.13 -15.49
CA LEU A 55 -1.32 28.94 -16.66
C LEU A 55 -1.87 30.32 -16.30
N ASN A 56 -2.37 30.52 -15.07
CA ASN A 56 -2.81 31.81 -14.55
C ASN A 56 -1.75 32.50 -13.67
N GLY A 57 -0.50 32.04 -13.70
CA GLY A 57 0.65 32.74 -13.11
C GLY A 57 1.09 32.25 -11.72
N ALA A 58 0.54 31.15 -11.20
CA ALA A 58 1.07 30.53 -9.99
C ALA A 58 2.48 29.97 -10.23
N ASP A 59 3.42 30.21 -9.30
CA ASP A 59 4.77 29.63 -9.37
C ASP A 59 4.70 28.12 -9.06
N PRO A 60 5.08 27.22 -10.00
CA PRO A 60 5.09 25.77 -9.76
C PRO A 60 5.90 25.34 -8.51
N ARG A 61 6.92 26.12 -8.12
CA ARG A 61 7.74 25.83 -6.94
C ARG A 61 7.01 26.09 -5.62
N ARG A 62 5.91 26.83 -5.66
CA ARG A 62 5.05 27.18 -4.53
C ARG A 62 3.73 26.38 -4.53
N ILE A 63 3.64 25.32 -5.34
CA ILE A 63 2.51 24.38 -5.34
C ILE A 63 2.95 23.09 -4.65
N LEU A 64 2.28 22.75 -3.54
CA LEU A 64 2.44 21.46 -2.85
C LEU A 64 1.35 20.49 -3.32
N LEU A 65 1.75 19.41 -3.96
CA LEU A 65 0.86 18.35 -4.44
C LEU A 65 1.14 17.05 -3.69
N MET A 66 0.15 16.59 -2.92
CA MET A 66 0.25 15.37 -2.13
C MET A 66 -0.65 14.26 -2.65
N THR A 67 -0.09 13.06 -2.78
CA THR A 67 -0.79 11.86 -3.24
C THR A 67 -0.50 10.67 -2.31
N PHE A 68 -1.28 9.59 -2.43
CA PHE A 68 -1.10 8.40 -1.60
C PHE A 68 0.17 7.60 -1.92
N SER A 69 0.59 7.57 -3.19
CA SER A 69 1.81 6.89 -3.65
C SER A 69 2.68 7.81 -4.50
N ARG A 70 3.99 7.50 -4.62
CA ARG A 70 4.89 8.30 -5.45
C ARG A 70 4.64 8.08 -6.94
N ARG A 71 4.24 6.87 -7.33
CA ARG A 71 3.76 6.59 -8.70
C ARG A 71 2.61 7.52 -9.08
N ALA A 72 1.64 7.72 -8.18
CA ALA A 72 0.54 8.66 -8.41
C ALA A 72 1.03 10.11 -8.53
N ALA A 73 1.99 10.54 -7.70
CA ALA A 73 2.60 11.88 -7.82
C ALA A 73 3.29 12.07 -9.18
N SER A 74 4.14 11.12 -9.60
CA SER A 74 4.84 11.18 -10.88
C SER A 74 3.89 11.16 -12.08
N GLU A 75 2.86 10.31 -12.03
CA GLU A 75 1.81 10.28 -13.06
C GLU A 75 1.04 11.61 -13.10
N MET A 76 0.71 12.20 -11.96
CA MET A 76 0.07 13.51 -11.87
C MET A 76 0.94 14.59 -12.50
N SER A 77 2.22 14.67 -12.16
CA SER A 77 3.16 15.65 -12.76
C SER A 77 3.25 15.50 -14.29
N ARG A 78 3.34 14.27 -14.81
CA ARG A 78 3.32 14.00 -16.26
C ARG A 78 2.01 14.42 -16.92
N ARG A 79 0.87 14.26 -16.22
CA ARG A 79 -0.44 14.70 -16.71
C ARG A 79 -0.51 16.23 -16.78
N VAL A 80 -0.05 16.92 -15.73
CA VAL A 80 0.04 18.39 -15.71
C VAL A 80 0.91 18.88 -16.86
N GLU A 81 2.10 18.30 -17.05
CA GLU A 81 2.99 18.63 -18.17
C GLU A 81 2.31 18.48 -19.53
N ARG A 82 1.61 17.37 -19.75
CA ARG A 82 0.88 17.12 -21.00
C ARG A 82 -0.20 18.18 -21.24
N ILE A 83 -0.89 18.65 -20.20
CA ILE A 83 -1.92 19.68 -20.30
C ILE A 83 -1.27 21.04 -20.61
N CYS A 84 -0.24 21.44 -19.86
CA CYS A 84 0.49 22.68 -20.09
C CYS A 84 1.11 22.73 -21.50
N ARG A 85 1.66 21.61 -21.99
CA ARG A 85 2.27 21.51 -23.33
C ARG A 85 1.31 21.81 -24.47
N LYS A 86 0.00 21.52 -24.30
CA LYS A 86 -1.02 21.87 -25.31
C LYS A 86 -1.17 23.38 -25.52
N ILE A 87 -0.78 24.19 -24.54
CA ILE A 87 -0.95 25.66 -24.57
C ILE A 87 0.38 26.37 -24.73
N LEU A 88 1.39 25.97 -23.95
CA LEU A 88 2.70 26.63 -23.89
C LEU A 88 3.74 26.01 -24.85
N GLY A 89 3.41 24.92 -25.53
CA GLY A 89 4.38 24.22 -26.38
C GLY A 89 5.56 23.67 -25.59
N ASN A 90 6.78 23.82 -26.12
CA ASN A 90 7.99 23.22 -25.54
C ASN A 90 8.41 23.84 -24.19
N ASP A 91 7.95 25.05 -23.86
CA ASP A 91 8.27 25.73 -22.58
C ASP A 91 7.57 25.07 -21.37
N ALA A 92 6.59 24.18 -21.62
CA ALA A 92 5.87 23.47 -20.57
C ALA A 92 6.75 22.50 -19.76
N ALA A 93 7.79 21.91 -20.38
CA ALA A 93 8.68 20.98 -19.68
C ALA A 93 9.43 21.71 -18.55
N VAL A 94 10.01 22.88 -18.84
CA VAL A 94 10.75 23.70 -17.87
C VAL A 94 9.87 24.13 -16.69
N LEU A 95 8.61 24.50 -16.95
CA LEU A 95 7.66 24.89 -15.91
C LEU A 95 7.21 23.71 -15.05
N THR A 96 7.07 22.52 -15.63
CA THR A 96 6.61 21.34 -14.89
C THR A 96 7.73 20.61 -14.17
N ASP A 97 8.97 20.67 -14.67
CA ASP A 97 10.17 20.29 -13.92
C ASP A 97 10.34 21.13 -12.64
N ALA A 98 9.77 22.34 -12.60
CA ALA A 98 9.75 23.19 -11.41
C ALA A 98 8.70 22.76 -10.35
N LEU A 99 7.79 21.81 -10.66
CA LEU A 99 6.84 21.24 -9.71
C LEU A 99 7.52 20.21 -8.79
N THR A 100 8.51 20.68 -8.02
CA THR A 100 9.40 19.84 -7.20
C THR A 100 8.75 19.36 -5.90
N TRP A 101 7.63 19.94 -5.49
CA TRP A 101 6.89 19.59 -4.27
C TRP A 101 5.67 18.70 -4.59
N ALA A 102 5.91 17.64 -5.35
CA ALA A 102 4.93 16.60 -5.64
C ALA A 102 5.37 15.27 -5.01
N GLY A 103 4.59 14.69 -4.10
CA GLY A 103 4.99 13.46 -3.40
C GLY A 103 3.95 12.92 -2.44
N THR A 104 4.36 11.96 -1.60
CA THR A 104 3.55 11.47 -0.48
C THR A 104 3.77 12.33 0.76
N PHE A 105 2.86 12.28 1.73
CA PHE A 105 3.05 12.95 3.03
C PHE A 105 4.41 12.64 3.66
N HIS A 106 4.82 11.36 3.65
CA HIS A 106 6.10 10.94 4.23
C HIS A 106 7.31 11.47 3.44
N GLY A 107 7.23 11.49 2.10
CA GLY A 107 8.32 12.01 1.27
C GLY A 107 8.49 13.53 1.41
N ILE A 108 7.38 14.25 1.48
CA ILE A 108 7.37 15.69 1.74
C ILE A 108 7.85 15.96 3.18
N GLY A 109 7.36 15.20 4.16
CA GLY A 109 7.78 15.29 5.56
C GLY A 109 9.28 15.08 5.72
N ALA A 110 9.85 14.02 5.14
CA ALA A 110 11.29 13.77 5.17
C ALA A 110 12.11 14.96 4.59
N ARG A 111 11.63 15.56 3.49
CA ARG A 111 12.29 16.74 2.90
C ARG A 111 12.20 17.96 3.82
N ILE A 112 11.00 18.28 4.34
CA ILE A 112 10.80 19.40 5.26
C ILE A 112 11.64 19.22 6.53
N LEU A 113 11.66 18.03 7.11
CA LEU A 113 12.43 17.75 8.32
C LEU A 113 13.94 17.91 8.11
N ARG A 114 14.45 17.62 6.90
CA ARG A 114 15.85 17.91 6.55
C ARG A 114 16.12 19.40 6.40
N ASP A 115 15.20 20.12 5.73
CA ASP A 115 15.33 21.56 5.53
C ASP A 115 15.33 22.36 6.85
N TYR A 116 14.64 21.86 7.88
CA TYR A 116 14.50 22.49 9.21
C TYR A 116 15.17 21.69 10.33
N ALA A 117 16.11 20.78 10.00
CA ALA A 117 16.64 19.82 10.96
C ALA A 117 17.26 20.51 12.19
N TYR A 118 18.04 21.57 11.97
CA TYR A 118 18.73 22.28 13.05
C TYR A 118 17.78 23.01 13.99
N GLU A 119 16.73 23.61 13.45
CA GLU A 119 15.68 24.33 14.19
C GLU A 119 14.90 23.41 15.13
N ILE A 120 14.73 22.14 14.73
CA ILE A 120 13.96 21.14 15.48
C ILE A 120 14.82 20.13 16.23
N GLY A 121 16.14 20.36 16.31
CA GLY A 121 17.07 19.53 17.07
C GLY A 121 17.31 18.13 16.47
N LEU A 122 17.15 17.99 15.15
CA LEU A 122 17.52 16.81 14.38
C LEU A 122 18.86 17.01 13.67
N ASP A 123 19.57 15.91 13.45
CA ASP A 123 20.70 15.89 12.52
C ASP A 123 20.17 15.49 11.13
N PRO A 124 20.37 16.30 10.08
CA PRO A 124 19.81 16.06 8.75
C PRO A 124 20.26 14.73 8.11
N ALA A 125 21.32 14.11 8.63
CA ALA A 125 21.79 12.79 8.20
C ALA A 125 20.97 11.61 8.78
N PHE A 126 19.83 11.87 9.44
CA PHE A 126 18.99 10.81 10.01
C PHE A 126 18.63 9.73 8.97
N THR A 127 18.68 8.47 9.40
CA THR A 127 18.21 7.34 8.60
C THR A 127 16.76 7.03 8.91
N ILE A 128 16.08 6.38 7.95
CA ILE A 128 14.68 6.02 8.09
C ILE A 128 14.56 4.49 8.18
N HIS A 129 13.99 4.01 9.27
CA HIS A 129 13.66 2.60 9.46
C HIS A 129 12.38 2.24 8.72
N ASP A 130 12.39 1.08 8.07
CA ASP A 130 11.15 0.47 7.59
C ASP A 130 10.39 -0.21 8.75
N ARG A 131 9.27 -0.86 8.42
CA ARG A 131 8.40 -1.47 9.42
C ARG A 131 9.06 -2.63 10.17
N GLU A 132 9.92 -3.40 9.51
CA GLU A 132 10.61 -4.54 10.13
C GLU A 132 11.76 -4.04 11.00
N ASP A 133 12.57 -3.11 10.47
CA ASP A 133 13.67 -2.47 11.22
C ASP A 133 13.13 -1.81 12.51
N SER A 134 12.01 -1.08 12.39
CA SER A 134 11.31 -0.47 13.53
C SER A 134 10.82 -1.51 14.55
N ALA A 135 10.31 -2.65 14.07
CA ALA A 135 9.87 -3.74 14.94
C ALA A 135 11.07 -4.40 15.64
N ASP A 136 12.23 -4.49 15.00
CA ASP A 136 13.46 -5.02 15.61
C ASP A 136 14.01 -4.08 16.68
N LEU A 137 14.03 -2.77 16.45
CA LEU A 137 14.40 -1.80 17.47
C LEU A 137 13.42 -1.84 18.66
N MET A 138 12.12 -1.92 18.40
CA MET A 138 11.08 -2.13 19.42
C MET A 138 11.34 -3.42 20.21
N ASN A 139 11.76 -4.50 19.56
CA ASN A 139 12.07 -5.77 20.22
C ASN A 139 13.33 -5.69 21.09
N LEU A 140 14.32 -4.92 20.67
CA LEU A 140 15.54 -4.66 21.46
C LEU A 140 15.17 -3.98 22.77
N MET A 141 14.40 -2.89 22.72
CA MET A 141 13.87 -2.22 23.92
C MET A 141 13.00 -3.12 24.79
N ARG A 142 12.18 -3.97 24.17
CA ARG A 142 11.36 -4.98 24.88
C ARG A 142 12.21 -5.99 25.65
N HIS A 143 13.36 -6.37 25.11
CA HIS A 143 14.29 -7.26 25.79
C HIS A 143 15.04 -6.55 26.93
N ASP A 144 15.52 -5.34 26.70
CA ASP A 144 16.30 -4.56 27.67
C ASP A 144 15.49 -4.20 28.92
N LEU A 145 14.19 -3.93 28.75
CA LEU A 145 13.25 -3.72 29.85
C LEU A 145 12.80 -5.02 30.55
N GLY A 146 13.29 -6.19 30.11
CA GLY A 146 12.91 -7.48 30.69
C GLY A 146 11.49 -7.96 30.38
N LEU A 147 10.75 -7.25 29.52
CA LEU A 147 9.35 -7.55 29.17
C LEU A 147 9.21 -8.89 28.42
N SER A 148 10.29 -9.37 27.79
CA SER A 148 10.33 -10.66 27.10
C SER A 148 10.42 -11.87 28.02
N LYS A 149 10.77 -11.67 29.30
CA LYS A 149 11.00 -12.74 30.30
C LYS A 149 9.92 -12.79 31.39
N MET A 150 8.83 -12.05 31.21
CA MET A 150 7.72 -12.03 32.16
C MET A 150 7.01 -13.39 32.23
N GLU A 151 6.45 -13.72 33.39
CA GLU A 151 5.65 -14.94 33.59
C GLU A 151 4.39 -14.95 32.72
N SER A 152 3.76 -13.78 32.57
CA SER A 152 2.59 -13.59 31.71
C SER A 152 3.02 -13.14 30.31
N ARG A 153 2.31 -13.64 29.29
CA ARG A 153 2.62 -13.39 27.88
C ARG A 153 2.44 -11.92 27.51
N PHE A 154 3.56 -11.19 27.41
CA PHE A 154 3.60 -9.83 26.89
C PHE A 154 3.44 -9.80 25.34
N PRO A 155 2.87 -8.73 24.74
CA PRO A 155 2.70 -8.63 23.29
C PRO A 155 4.02 -8.73 22.50
N THR A 156 3.93 -9.25 21.27
CA THR A 156 5.10 -9.39 20.38
C THR A 156 5.51 -8.04 19.79
N LYS A 157 6.74 -7.96 19.24
CA LYS A 157 7.31 -6.74 18.64
C LYS A 157 6.38 -6.07 17.62
N GLY A 158 5.78 -6.85 16.72
CA GLY A 158 4.87 -6.34 15.69
C GLY A 158 3.56 -5.81 16.28
N THR A 159 3.07 -6.42 17.36
CA THR A 159 1.87 -5.92 18.08
C THR A 159 2.18 -4.62 18.81
N CYS A 160 3.32 -4.54 19.50
CA CYS A 160 3.76 -3.32 20.20
C CYS A 160 3.91 -2.15 19.22
N LEU A 161 4.58 -2.37 18.08
CA LEU A 161 4.73 -1.36 17.04
C LEU A 161 3.39 -0.94 16.45
N ALA A 162 2.46 -1.87 16.21
CA ALA A 162 1.13 -1.55 15.69
C ALA A 162 0.32 -0.69 16.68
N ILE A 163 0.41 -0.96 17.98
CA ILE A 163 -0.22 -0.13 19.03
C ILE A 163 0.39 1.28 19.04
N TYR A 164 1.73 1.39 19.03
CA TYR A 164 2.43 2.67 18.98
C TYR A 164 2.00 3.49 17.76
N SER A 165 2.09 2.88 16.58
CA SER A 165 1.75 3.52 15.30
C SER A 165 0.30 3.99 15.27
N ARG A 166 -0.65 3.19 15.77
CA ARG A 166 -2.06 3.60 15.84
C ARG A 166 -2.24 4.78 16.79
N ALA A 167 -1.60 4.80 17.96
CA ALA A 167 -1.71 5.92 18.89
C ALA A 167 -1.19 7.23 18.29
N VAL A 168 -0.04 7.19 17.61
CA VAL A 168 0.56 8.35 16.93
C VAL A 168 -0.34 8.84 15.78
N ASN A 169 -0.65 7.98 14.82
CA ASN A 169 -1.36 8.39 13.59
C ASN A 169 -2.82 8.81 13.83
N SER A 170 -3.47 8.25 14.86
CA SER A 170 -4.84 8.64 15.24
C SER A 170 -4.89 9.80 16.23
N GLU A 171 -3.75 10.31 16.70
CA GLU A 171 -3.62 11.29 17.80
C GLU A 171 -4.52 10.93 19.00
N THR A 172 -4.55 9.65 19.35
CA THR A 172 -5.43 9.12 20.41
C THR A 172 -4.60 8.59 21.56
N SER A 173 -5.08 8.80 22.78
CA SER A 173 -4.39 8.30 23.99
C SER A 173 -4.22 6.78 23.94
N LEU A 174 -3.10 6.29 24.50
CA LEU A 174 -2.83 4.86 24.55
C LEU A 174 -3.96 4.07 25.21
N THR A 175 -4.54 4.60 26.30
CA THR A 175 -5.65 3.97 27.03
C THR A 175 -6.84 3.69 26.12
N GLU A 176 -7.23 4.67 25.29
CA GLU A 176 -8.36 4.51 24.38
C GLU A 176 -8.01 3.57 23.21
N VAL A 177 -6.78 3.61 22.69
CA VAL A 177 -6.32 2.67 21.66
C VAL A 177 -6.35 1.23 22.18
N LEU A 178 -5.89 0.99 23.40
CA LEU A 178 -5.94 -0.33 24.02
C LEU A 178 -7.38 -0.76 24.24
N LYS A 179 -8.26 0.12 24.72
CA LYS A 179 -9.67 -0.20 24.95
C LYS A 179 -10.42 -0.57 23.66
N THR A 180 -10.15 0.14 22.57
CA THR A 180 -10.94 0.03 21.33
C THR A 180 -10.37 -0.94 20.31
N ALA A 181 -9.06 -0.96 20.11
CA ALA A 181 -8.41 -1.73 19.03
C ALA A 181 -7.58 -2.92 19.54
N TYR A 182 -7.08 -2.85 20.78
CA TYR A 182 -6.21 -3.90 21.35
C TYR A 182 -6.63 -4.29 22.79
N PRO A 183 -7.91 -4.65 23.05
CA PRO A 183 -8.43 -4.84 24.41
C PRO A 183 -7.70 -5.94 25.19
N TRP A 184 -7.19 -6.96 24.50
CA TRP A 184 -6.38 -8.03 25.10
C TRP A 184 -5.00 -7.56 25.60
N CYS A 185 -4.55 -6.36 25.21
CA CYS A 185 -3.33 -5.72 25.70
C CYS A 185 -3.60 -4.69 26.80
N GLY A 186 -4.86 -4.47 27.21
CA GLY A 186 -5.23 -3.39 28.14
C GLY A 186 -4.55 -3.46 29.51
N THR A 187 -4.24 -4.65 30.00
CA THR A 187 -3.55 -4.82 31.30
C THR A 187 -2.08 -4.36 31.28
N TRP A 188 -1.51 -4.17 30.09
CA TRP A 188 -0.09 -3.83 29.89
C TRP A 188 0.15 -2.35 29.61
N GLU A 189 -0.82 -1.48 29.88
CA GLU A 189 -0.73 -0.05 29.53
C GLU A 189 0.54 0.61 30.10
N LYS A 190 0.88 0.31 31.36
CA LYS A 190 2.05 0.89 32.03
C LYS A 190 3.36 0.44 31.39
N GLU A 191 3.49 -0.86 31.12
CA GLU A 191 4.65 -1.48 30.48
C GLU A 191 4.80 -0.99 29.04
N LEU A 192 3.70 -0.85 28.30
CA LEU A 192 3.69 -0.30 26.95
C LEU A 192 4.12 1.18 26.93
N LYS A 193 3.68 2.00 27.89
CA LYS A 193 4.16 3.39 28.03
C LYS A 193 5.68 3.44 28.25
N ALA A 194 6.20 2.61 29.15
CA ALA A 194 7.64 2.53 29.40
C ALA A 194 8.41 2.05 28.16
N LEU A 195 7.89 1.05 27.45
CA LEU A 195 8.47 0.54 26.20
C LEU A 195 8.49 1.61 25.11
N PHE A 196 7.40 2.35 24.91
CA PHE A 196 7.33 3.40 23.90
C PHE A 196 8.24 4.59 24.23
N ALA A 197 8.35 4.96 25.50
CA ALA A 197 9.31 5.98 25.93
C ALA A 197 10.76 5.54 25.65
N ALA A 198 11.12 4.30 25.97
CA ALA A 198 12.43 3.74 25.66
C ALA A 198 12.68 3.66 24.14
N TYR A 199 11.66 3.30 23.36
CA TYR A 199 11.72 3.25 21.90
C TYR A 199 11.99 4.63 21.29
N VAL A 200 11.28 5.67 21.73
CA VAL A 200 11.51 7.05 21.28
C VAL A 200 12.91 7.52 21.66
N ALA A 201 13.34 7.30 22.91
CA ALA A 201 14.67 7.68 23.36
C ALA A 201 15.78 6.96 22.57
N ALA A 202 15.59 5.67 22.25
CA ALA A 202 16.53 4.91 21.43
C ALA A 202 16.60 5.42 20.00
N LYS A 203 15.46 5.76 19.37
CA LYS A 203 15.44 6.38 18.04
C LYS A 203 16.20 7.71 18.01
N GLN A 204 15.94 8.58 18.99
CA GLN A 204 16.63 9.87 19.12
C GLN A 204 18.14 9.71 19.33
N ALA A 205 18.56 8.83 20.25
CA ALA A 205 19.98 8.58 20.51
C ALA A 205 20.73 8.00 19.29
N GLN A 206 20.01 7.27 18.43
CA GLN A 206 20.56 6.67 17.21
C GLN A 206 20.44 7.57 15.99
N ASN A 207 19.84 8.77 16.10
CA ASN A 207 19.48 9.63 14.97
C ASN A 207 18.70 8.88 13.87
N VAL A 208 17.70 8.10 14.29
CA VAL A 208 16.84 7.30 13.42
C VAL A 208 15.42 7.80 13.54
N LEU A 209 14.73 7.92 12.42
CA LEU A 209 13.28 8.12 12.34
C LEU A 209 12.60 6.89 11.75
N ASP A 210 11.35 6.62 12.14
CA ASP A 210 10.48 5.68 11.41
C ASP A 210 9.44 6.44 10.56
N TYR A 211 8.55 5.73 9.86
CA TYR A 211 7.49 6.37 9.08
C TYR A 211 6.58 7.28 9.91
N ASP A 212 6.24 6.85 11.12
CA ASP A 212 5.31 7.60 11.98
C ASP A 212 5.98 8.90 12.45
N ASP A 213 7.28 8.87 12.72
CA ASP A 213 8.08 10.03 13.10
C ASP A 213 8.14 11.09 12.00
N LEU A 214 8.19 10.71 10.73
CA LEU A 214 8.19 11.70 9.63
C LEU A 214 6.95 12.59 9.66
N LEU A 215 5.82 12.03 10.09
CA LEU A 215 4.58 12.79 10.28
C LEU A 215 4.55 13.45 11.65
N LEU A 216 4.96 12.75 12.70
CA LEU A 216 4.90 13.25 14.07
C LEU A 216 5.81 14.46 14.26
N TYR A 217 7.08 14.38 13.83
CA TYR A 217 7.98 15.53 13.87
C TYR A 217 7.43 16.68 13.04
N TRP A 218 6.92 16.42 11.83
CA TRP A 218 6.33 17.49 11.02
C TRP A 218 5.15 18.16 11.74
N ALA A 219 4.24 17.39 12.32
CA ALA A 219 3.12 17.90 13.12
C ALA A 219 3.60 18.70 14.34
N GLN A 220 4.64 18.25 15.04
CA GLN A 220 5.22 18.99 16.16
C GLN A 220 5.90 20.29 15.67
N THR A 221 6.61 20.28 14.54
CA THR A 221 7.21 21.48 13.94
C THR A 221 6.13 22.53 13.63
N VAL A 222 5.05 22.14 12.96
CA VAL A 222 3.96 23.07 12.62
C VAL A 222 3.00 23.33 13.78
N SER A 223 3.25 22.78 14.97
CA SER A 223 2.53 23.17 16.17
C SER A 223 3.02 24.51 16.73
N ASP A 224 4.26 24.90 16.38
CA ASP A 224 4.77 26.25 16.61
C ASP A 224 4.19 27.22 15.55
N PRO A 225 3.52 28.31 15.96
CA PRO A 225 2.85 29.21 15.02
C PRO A 225 3.79 29.91 14.03
N GLU A 226 5.04 30.20 14.41
CA GLU A 226 6.00 30.89 13.54
C GLU A 226 6.50 29.95 12.45
N LEU A 227 6.92 28.74 12.83
CA LEU A 227 7.31 27.69 11.88
C LEU A 227 6.15 27.26 11.00
N ALA A 228 4.93 27.17 11.55
CA ALA A 228 3.73 26.87 10.77
C ALA A 228 3.46 27.93 9.69
N ALA A 229 3.58 29.22 10.05
CA ALA A 229 3.41 30.33 9.11
C ALA A 229 4.52 30.37 8.06
N GLU A 230 5.77 30.09 8.44
CA GLU A 230 6.90 30.01 7.50
C GLU A 230 6.71 28.86 6.51
N ILE A 231 6.51 27.64 7.00
CA ILE A 231 6.34 26.43 6.18
C ILE A 231 5.08 26.55 5.32
N GLY A 232 3.95 26.95 5.91
CA GLY A 232 2.70 27.19 5.20
C GLY A 232 2.80 28.31 4.17
N GLY A 233 3.62 29.33 4.43
CA GLY A 233 3.91 30.46 3.55
C GLY A 233 4.82 30.12 2.36
N ARG A 234 5.50 28.96 2.36
CA ARG A 234 6.24 28.47 1.18
C ARG A 234 5.32 28.04 0.04
N PHE A 235 4.07 27.67 0.35
CA PHE A 235 3.13 27.11 -0.61
C PHE A 235 1.91 28.00 -0.77
N ASP A 236 1.67 28.56 -1.96
CA ASP A 236 0.45 29.33 -2.23
C ASP A 236 -0.75 28.40 -2.40
N HIS A 237 -0.51 27.21 -2.95
CA HIS A 237 -1.53 26.19 -3.20
C HIS A 237 -1.09 24.84 -2.62
N VAL A 238 -1.98 24.22 -1.85
CA VAL A 238 -1.80 22.87 -1.30
C VAL A 238 -2.92 21.99 -1.83
N LEU A 239 -2.57 20.96 -2.58
CA LEU A 239 -3.50 20.04 -3.22
C LEU A 239 -3.29 18.62 -2.72
N VAL A 240 -4.36 17.97 -2.26
CA VAL A 240 -4.29 16.63 -1.66
C VAL A 240 -5.25 15.69 -2.38
N ASP A 241 -4.71 14.62 -2.98
CA ASP A 241 -5.50 13.51 -3.53
C ASP A 241 -5.68 12.40 -2.48
N GLU A 242 -6.71 11.58 -2.67
CA GLU A 242 -7.11 10.47 -1.78
C GLU A 242 -7.32 10.91 -0.32
N TYR A 243 -7.91 12.09 -0.10
CA TYR A 243 -8.03 12.70 1.23
C TYR A 243 -8.80 11.82 2.24
N GLN A 244 -9.69 10.94 1.78
CA GLN A 244 -10.42 9.99 2.63
C GLN A 244 -9.53 8.93 3.30
N ASP A 245 -8.30 8.73 2.81
CA ASP A 245 -7.33 7.78 3.35
C ASP A 245 -6.34 8.44 4.31
N THR A 246 -6.51 9.75 4.58
CA THR A 246 -5.65 10.44 5.51
C THR A 246 -6.00 10.06 6.96
N ASN A 247 -4.97 10.04 7.80
CA ASN A 247 -5.15 9.90 9.25
C ASN A 247 -5.28 11.27 9.93
N ARG A 248 -5.58 11.28 11.22
CA ARG A 248 -5.81 12.53 11.96
C ARG A 248 -4.55 13.41 11.99
N LEU A 249 -3.38 12.81 12.20
CA LEU A 249 -2.09 13.49 12.21
C LEU A 249 -1.79 14.21 10.88
N GLN A 250 -2.11 13.60 9.75
CA GLN A 250 -1.96 14.23 8.43
C GLN A 250 -2.91 15.42 8.24
N SER A 251 -4.14 15.32 8.76
CA SER A 251 -5.10 16.43 8.71
C SER A 251 -4.71 17.58 9.65
N SER A 252 -4.09 17.29 10.80
CA SER A 252 -3.63 18.32 11.74
C SER A 252 -2.47 19.11 11.15
N ILE A 253 -1.51 18.45 10.49
CA ILE A 253 -0.43 19.11 9.71
C ILE A 253 -1.00 20.10 8.70
N LEU A 254 -1.98 19.67 7.89
CA LEU A 254 -2.59 20.51 6.86
C LEU A 254 -3.30 21.73 7.46
N THR A 255 -4.06 21.51 8.53
CA THR A 255 -4.83 22.57 9.19
C THR A 255 -3.89 23.56 9.88
N ALA A 256 -2.79 23.10 10.47
CA ALA A 256 -1.78 23.96 11.06
C ALA A 256 -1.05 24.82 10.01
N MET A 257 -0.71 24.25 8.85
CA MET A 257 -0.09 24.99 7.75
C MET A 257 -1.05 25.98 7.07
N LYS A 258 -2.36 25.66 7.01
CA LYS A 258 -3.40 26.43 6.33
C LYS A 258 -4.63 26.62 7.23
N PRO A 259 -4.53 27.37 8.34
CA PRO A 259 -5.61 27.47 9.33
C PRO A 259 -6.89 28.10 8.78
N GLY A 260 -6.78 29.05 7.84
CA GLY A 260 -7.92 29.64 7.13
C GLY A 260 -8.32 28.88 5.86
N GLY A 261 -7.72 27.73 5.56
CA GLY A 261 -8.00 26.93 4.37
C GLY A 261 -7.56 27.59 3.04
N ARG A 262 -6.89 28.74 3.08
CA ARG A 262 -6.55 29.51 1.89
C ARG A 262 -5.63 28.73 0.95
N GLY A 263 -6.06 28.52 -0.29
CA GLY A 263 -5.32 27.78 -1.31
C GLY A 263 -5.29 26.26 -1.08
N LEU A 264 -6.06 25.74 -0.11
CA LEU A 264 -6.16 24.31 0.17
C LEU A 264 -7.25 23.68 -0.69
N THR A 265 -6.89 22.66 -1.47
CA THR A 265 -7.83 21.83 -2.23
C THR A 265 -7.64 20.37 -1.85
N VAL A 266 -8.68 19.73 -1.32
CA VAL A 266 -8.67 18.31 -1.03
C VAL A 266 -9.62 17.57 -1.97
N VAL A 267 -9.22 16.38 -2.37
CA VAL A 267 -9.96 15.56 -3.32
C VAL A 267 -10.06 14.13 -2.80
N GLY A 268 -11.26 13.57 -2.79
CA GLY A 268 -11.45 12.23 -2.28
C GLY A 268 -12.83 11.62 -2.53
N ASP A 269 -12.96 10.37 -2.11
CA ASP A 269 -14.18 9.58 -2.18
C ASP A 269 -14.43 8.86 -0.86
N ASP A 270 -15.39 9.32 -0.06
CA ASP A 270 -15.81 8.69 1.20
C ASP A 270 -16.15 7.19 1.03
N ALA A 271 -16.72 6.80 -0.12
CA ALA A 271 -17.03 5.41 -0.44
C ALA A 271 -15.79 4.53 -0.70
N GLN A 272 -14.60 5.13 -0.84
CA GLN A 272 -13.34 4.42 -1.06
C GLN A 272 -12.37 4.51 0.12
N SER A 273 -12.80 4.93 1.30
CA SER A 273 -11.96 4.92 2.51
C SER A 273 -11.82 3.49 3.05
N ILE A 274 -10.66 2.85 2.79
CA ILE A 274 -10.39 1.43 3.07
C ILE A 274 -9.05 1.17 3.78
N TYR A 275 -8.51 2.18 4.47
CA TYR A 275 -7.21 2.11 5.14
C TYR A 275 -7.27 2.38 6.65
N SER A 276 -8.38 2.10 7.33
CA SER A 276 -8.46 2.41 8.78
C SER A 276 -7.53 1.55 9.63
N PHE A 277 -7.08 0.40 9.10
CA PHE A 277 -6.01 -0.40 9.68
C PHE A 277 -4.66 0.37 9.76
N ARG A 278 -4.50 1.46 8.99
CA ARG A 278 -3.41 2.45 9.07
C ARG A 278 -3.83 3.73 9.80
N ALA A 279 -4.88 3.68 10.61
CA ALA A 279 -5.48 4.81 11.31
C ALA A 279 -6.05 5.91 10.40
N ALA A 280 -6.29 5.63 9.10
CA ALA A 280 -7.07 6.52 8.26
C ALA A 280 -8.47 6.71 8.83
N THR A 281 -9.02 7.92 8.73
CA THR A 281 -10.36 8.21 9.23
C THR A 281 -11.20 8.92 8.17
N ILE A 282 -12.36 8.33 7.87
CA ILE A 282 -13.35 8.93 6.96
C ILE A 282 -13.87 10.28 7.49
N ARG A 283 -13.73 10.54 8.80
CA ARG A 283 -14.12 11.83 9.39
C ARG A 283 -13.35 13.00 8.79
N ASN A 284 -12.09 12.82 8.40
CA ASN A 284 -11.31 13.90 7.78
C ASN A 284 -12.02 14.48 6.56
N ILE A 285 -12.53 13.64 5.66
CA ILE A 285 -13.23 14.12 4.45
C ILE A 285 -14.67 14.58 4.74
N LEU A 286 -15.36 13.95 5.70
CA LEU A 286 -16.74 14.30 6.05
C LEU A 286 -16.84 15.64 6.79
N ASP A 287 -15.87 15.92 7.67
CA ASP A 287 -15.86 17.10 8.53
C ASP A 287 -15.14 18.31 7.90
N PHE A 288 -14.31 18.08 6.88
CA PHE A 288 -13.53 19.11 6.20
C PHE A 288 -14.29 20.42 5.89
N PRO A 289 -15.54 20.39 5.35
CA PRO A 289 -16.24 21.63 5.02
C PRO A 289 -16.50 22.53 6.22
N ALA A 290 -16.75 21.95 7.39
CA ALA A 290 -17.07 22.68 8.61
C ALA A 290 -15.82 23.06 9.42
N SER A 291 -14.62 22.64 9.01
CA SER A 291 -13.36 22.93 9.70
C SER A 291 -12.84 24.35 9.50
N PHE A 292 -13.48 25.15 8.64
CA PHE A 292 -13.01 26.49 8.25
C PHE A 292 -14.12 27.53 8.41
N ASP A 293 -13.71 28.78 8.62
CA ASP A 293 -14.59 29.95 8.62
C ASP A 293 -14.04 30.99 7.63
N PRO A 294 -14.70 31.23 6.47
CA PRO A 294 -15.96 30.60 6.03
C PRO A 294 -15.80 29.10 5.69
N PRO A 295 -16.91 28.31 5.70
CA PRO A 295 -16.90 26.89 5.33
C PRO A 295 -16.33 26.62 3.94
N ALA A 296 -15.77 25.43 3.74
CA ALA A 296 -15.21 25.05 2.45
C ALA A 296 -16.28 24.86 1.37
N ASP A 297 -15.95 25.26 0.15
CA ASP A 297 -16.79 24.99 -1.02
C ASP A 297 -16.73 23.49 -1.35
N ILE A 298 -17.89 22.93 -1.73
CA ILE A 298 -18.01 21.51 -2.08
C ILE A 298 -18.39 21.39 -3.56
N VAL A 299 -17.56 20.69 -4.33
CA VAL A 299 -17.86 20.32 -5.72
C VAL A 299 -17.95 18.80 -5.84
N THR A 300 -19.12 18.30 -6.21
CA THR A 300 -19.35 16.86 -6.40
C THR A 300 -19.19 16.45 -7.86
N LEU A 301 -18.39 15.40 -8.10
CA LEU A 301 -18.24 14.73 -9.39
C LEU A 301 -18.96 13.37 -9.32
N ASP A 302 -20.12 13.29 -9.96
CA ASP A 302 -21.05 12.15 -9.93
C ASP A 302 -21.10 11.35 -11.25
N ARG A 303 -20.66 11.94 -12.37
CA ARG A 303 -20.56 11.23 -13.65
C ARG A 303 -19.37 10.27 -13.67
N ASN A 304 -19.63 8.98 -13.80
CA ASN A 304 -18.65 7.92 -13.97
C ASN A 304 -18.34 7.70 -15.48
N TYR A 305 -17.06 7.63 -15.83
CA TYR A 305 -16.57 7.40 -17.19
C TYR A 305 -16.02 6.00 -17.43
N ARG A 306 -16.00 5.15 -16.39
CA ARG A 306 -15.30 3.86 -16.35
C ARG A 306 -16.23 2.68 -16.60
N SER A 307 -17.22 2.54 -15.74
CA SER A 307 -18.07 1.35 -15.62
C SER A 307 -19.35 1.52 -16.41
N THR A 308 -19.94 0.40 -16.83
CA THR A 308 -21.28 0.36 -17.43
C THR A 308 -22.37 0.61 -16.39
N GLN A 309 -23.54 1.08 -16.86
CA GLN A 309 -24.67 1.41 -16.00
C GLN A 309 -25.14 0.23 -15.11
N PRO A 310 -25.19 -1.04 -15.58
CA PRO A 310 -25.54 -2.17 -14.72
C PRO A 310 -24.54 -2.42 -13.58
N ILE A 311 -23.23 -2.36 -13.85
CA ILE A 311 -22.18 -2.47 -12.83
C ILE A 311 -22.33 -1.36 -11.79
N LEU A 312 -22.52 -0.13 -12.27
CA LEU A 312 -22.64 1.05 -11.42
C LEU A 312 -23.91 1.02 -10.56
N ALA A 313 -25.03 0.54 -11.10
CA ALA A 313 -26.27 0.35 -10.35
C ALA A 313 -26.09 -0.68 -9.21
N ALA A 314 -25.43 -1.81 -9.48
CA ALA A 314 -25.12 -2.80 -8.45
C ALA A 314 -24.19 -2.23 -7.36
N ALA A 315 -23.14 -1.50 -7.76
CA ALA A 315 -22.20 -0.89 -6.81
C ALA A 315 -22.86 0.21 -5.96
N ASN A 316 -23.67 1.08 -6.58
CA ASN A 316 -24.47 2.09 -5.87
C ASN A 316 -25.41 1.41 -4.86
N GLY A 317 -26.10 0.33 -5.24
CA GLY A 317 -26.96 -0.41 -4.33
C GLY A 317 -26.24 -0.97 -3.10
N VAL A 318 -24.98 -1.41 -3.25
CA VAL A 318 -24.16 -1.88 -2.12
C VAL A 318 -23.79 -0.74 -1.18
N ILE A 319 -23.32 0.39 -1.73
CA ILE A 319 -22.86 1.53 -0.90
C ILE A 319 -24.01 2.37 -0.35
N ASP A 320 -25.20 2.32 -0.95
CA ASP A 320 -26.42 2.97 -0.45
C ASP A 320 -26.84 2.45 0.92
N LEU A 321 -26.43 1.23 1.27
CA LEU A 321 -26.65 0.62 2.59
C LEU A 321 -25.66 1.11 3.65
N ALA A 322 -24.72 2.00 3.32
CA ALA A 322 -23.80 2.59 4.27
C ALA A 322 -24.49 3.67 5.15
N ARG A 323 -24.16 3.70 6.44
CA ARG A 323 -24.82 4.59 7.42
C ARG A 323 -24.45 6.06 7.28
N GLU A 324 -23.19 6.34 7.02
CA GLU A 324 -22.63 7.69 6.89
C GLU A 324 -21.94 7.81 5.54
N ARG A 325 -22.42 8.73 4.68
CA ARG A 325 -21.83 9.01 3.37
C ARG A 325 -22.27 10.39 2.87
N PHE A 326 -21.50 10.95 1.95
CA PHE A 326 -22.03 12.02 1.12
C PHE A 326 -23.06 11.44 0.14
N THR A 327 -24.23 12.07 0.05
CA THR A 327 -25.27 11.65 -0.88
C THR A 327 -24.85 11.99 -2.30
N LYS A 328 -24.21 11.02 -2.97
CA LYS A 328 -23.93 11.05 -4.40
C LYS A 328 -24.33 9.71 -5.01
N ASN A 329 -25.04 9.76 -6.12
CA ASN A 329 -25.41 8.58 -6.89
C ASN A 329 -24.70 8.67 -8.22
N LEU A 330 -23.79 7.73 -8.47
CA LEU A 330 -22.99 7.77 -9.69
C LEU A 330 -23.83 7.34 -10.88
N TRP A 331 -23.67 8.03 -12.00
CA TRP A 331 -24.34 7.71 -13.26
C TRP A 331 -23.33 7.67 -14.41
N THR A 332 -23.63 6.94 -15.47
CA THR A 332 -22.73 6.76 -16.62
C THR A 332 -23.52 6.75 -17.92
N GLU A 333 -22.89 7.20 -19.00
CA GLU A 333 -23.45 7.06 -20.36
C GLU A 333 -23.14 5.69 -20.97
N ARG A 334 -22.21 4.92 -20.39
CA ARG A 334 -21.84 3.58 -20.87
C ARG A 334 -22.98 2.60 -20.58
N GLN A 335 -23.72 2.19 -21.61
CA GLN A 335 -24.77 1.18 -21.49
C GLN A 335 -24.24 -0.22 -21.75
N SER A 336 -24.89 -1.21 -21.14
CA SER A 336 -24.70 -2.64 -21.40
C SER A 336 -25.99 -3.38 -21.08
N GLU A 337 -26.25 -4.48 -21.79
CA GLU A 337 -27.33 -5.41 -21.45
C GLU A 337 -26.91 -6.40 -20.35
N ASP A 338 -25.60 -6.63 -20.22
CA ASP A 338 -25.04 -7.58 -19.26
C ASP A 338 -25.04 -6.99 -17.84
N ARG A 339 -25.68 -7.72 -16.92
CA ARG A 339 -25.61 -7.44 -15.49
C ARG A 339 -24.38 -8.13 -14.87
N PRO A 340 -23.83 -7.58 -13.78
CA PRO A 340 -22.85 -8.30 -12.97
C PRO A 340 -23.34 -9.69 -12.60
N ARG A 341 -22.47 -10.69 -12.71
CA ARG A 341 -22.81 -12.08 -12.40
C ARG A 341 -22.55 -12.38 -10.93
N LEU A 342 -23.50 -13.03 -10.27
CA LEU A 342 -23.35 -13.57 -8.93
C LEU A 342 -23.38 -15.10 -9.02
N VAL A 343 -22.21 -15.72 -8.90
CA VAL A 343 -21.97 -17.09 -9.33
C VAL A 343 -21.79 -17.99 -8.12
N SER A 344 -22.73 -18.89 -7.88
CA SER A 344 -22.63 -19.89 -6.82
C SER A 344 -21.80 -21.08 -7.30
N VAL A 345 -20.77 -21.44 -6.54
CA VAL A 345 -19.90 -22.59 -6.82
C VAL A 345 -19.82 -23.49 -5.59
N ARG A 346 -19.49 -24.77 -5.78
CA ARG A 346 -19.50 -25.75 -4.68
C ARG A 346 -18.47 -25.41 -3.60
N ASP A 347 -17.24 -25.08 -3.99
CA ASP A 347 -16.08 -24.90 -3.12
C ASP A 347 -15.03 -24.00 -3.78
N GLU A 348 -13.92 -23.74 -3.09
CA GLU A 348 -12.81 -22.89 -3.58
C GLU A 348 -12.09 -23.47 -4.81
N ALA A 349 -12.12 -24.79 -5.01
CA ALA A 349 -11.53 -25.41 -6.20
C ALA A 349 -12.40 -25.18 -7.44
N GLU A 350 -13.73 -25.35 -7.31
CA GLU A 350 -14.66 -25.02 -8.40
C GLU A 350 -14.70 -23.52 -8.69
N GLN A 351 -14.46 -22.66 -7.68
CA GLN A 351 -14.26 -21.23 -7.91
C GLN A 351 -13.07 -20.97 -8.85
N ALA A 352 -11.92 -21.62 -8.60
CA ALA A 352 -10.74 -21.48 -9.44
C ALA A 352 -11.02 -21.98 -10.88
N ASN A 353 -11.66 -23.14 -11.03
CA ASN A 353 -12.03 -23.69 -12.33
C ASN A 353 -12.95 -22.74 -13.11
N TYR A 354 -14.02 -22.25 -12.48
CA TYR A 354 -14.95 -21.31 -13.08
C TYR A 354 -14.22 -20.08 -13.63
N ILE A 355 -13.40 -19.45 -12.79
CA ILE A 355 -12.69 -18.22 -13.14
C ILE A 355 -11.74 -18.46 -14.30
N VAL A 356 -10.98 -19.57 -14.26
CA VAL A 356 -10.06 -19.91 -15.34
C VAL A 356 -10.78 -20.18 -16.66
N GLU A 357 -11.92 -20.87 -16.63
CA GLU A 357 -12.74 -21.07 -17.84
C GLU A 357 -13.26 -19.75 -18.40
N GLN A 358 -13.78 -18.85 -17.55
CA GLN A 358 -14.26 -17.54 -18.00
C GLN A 358 -13.13 -16.65 -18.54
N ILE A 359 -11.93 -16.71 -17.95
CA ILE A 359 -10.76 -15.96 -18.43
C ILE A 359 -10.36 -16.43 -19.83
N LEU A 360 -10.33 -17.75 -20.04
CA LEU A 360 -10.03 -18.34 -21.34
C LEU A 360 -11.13 -18.03 -22.36
N GLU A 361 -12.41 -18.12 -21.99
CA GLU A 361 -13.53 -17.73 -22.86
C GLU A 361 -13.45 -16.24 -23.27
N ASN A 362 -13.11 -15.35 -22.34
CA ASN A 362 -12.88 -13.94 -22.64
C ASN A 362 -11.70 -13.76 -23.61
N ARG A 363 -10.63 -14.55 -23.44
CA ARG A 363 -9.46 -14.54 -24.32
C ARG A 363 -9.81 -15.00 -25.73
N GLU A 364 -10.61 -16.06 -25.88
CA GLU A 364 -11.11 -16.51 -27.18
C GLU A 364 -12.02 -15.46 -27.85
N ARG A 365 -12.69 -14.61 -27.06
CA ARG A 365 -13.44 -13.44 -27.55
C ARG A 365 -12.56 -12.22 -27.85
N GLY A 366 -11.24 -12.33 -27.69
CA GLY A 366 -10.27 -11.29 -28.01
C GLY A 366 -9.90 -10.36 -26.85
N LEU A 367 -10.30 -10.63 -25.61
CA LEU A 367 -9.78 -9.89 -24.45
C LEU A 367 -8.39 -10.41 -24.06
N MET A 368 -7.42 -9.51 -23.99
CA MET A 368 -6.08 -9.83 -23.46
C MET A 368 -6.18 -10.24 -21.99
N LEU A 369 -5.29 -11.12 -21.52
CA LEU A 369 -5.20 -11.50 -20.11
C LEU A 369 -4.94 -10.28 -19.22
N LYS A 370 -4.13 -9.32 -19.67
CA LYS A 370 -3.83 -8.09 -18.92
C LYS A 370 -5.01 -7.12 -18.77
N ASP A 371 -6.05 -7.28 -19.60
CA ASP A 371 -7.32 -6.55 -19.48
C ASP A 371 -8.28 -7.22 -18.48
N GLN A 372 -7.86 -8.32 -17.86
CA GLN A 372 -8.63 -9.09 -16.89
C GLN A 372 -7.91 -9.13 -15.54
N ALA A 373 -8.67 -9.10 -14.45
CA ALA A 373 -8.11 -9.19 -13.10
C ALA A 373 -8.96 -10.03 -12.16
N VAL A 374 -8.29 -10.69 -11.22
CA VAL A 374 -8.92 -11.41 -10.11
C VAL A 374 -8.54 -10.74 -8.81
N LEU A 375 -9.57 -10.31 -8.07
CA LEU A 375 -9.45 -9.56 -6.83
C LEU A 375 -9.82 -10.41 -5.63
N PHE A 376 -9.08 -10.27 -4.54
CA PHE A 376 -9.31 -11.01 -3.31
C PHE A 376 -9.06 -10.17 -2.06
N ARG A 377 -9.70 -10.54 -0.95
CA ARG A 377 -9.56 -9.84 0.33
C ARG A 377 -8.18 -10.03 0.98
N THR A 378 -7.62 -11.23 0.88
CA THR A 378 -6.37 -11.64 1.53
C THR A 378 -5.53 -12.45 0.56
N SER A 379 -4.21 -12.25 0.55
CA SER A 379 -3.28 -12.89 -0.41
C SER A 379 -3.24 -14.42 -0.35
N SER A 380 -3.75 -15.03 0.71
CA SER A 380 -3.92 -16.49 0.84
C SER A 380 -5.09 -17.03 0.01
N HIS A 381 -6.11 -16.23 -0.28
CA HIS A 381 -7.30 -16.68 -1.02
C HIS A 381 -7.00 -17.01 -2.49
N SER A 382 -5.89 -16.48 -3.04
CA SER A 382 -5.50 -16.76 -4.43
C SER A 382 -4.80 -18.10 -4.62
N GLY A 383 -4.37 -18.78 -3.54
CA GLY A 383 -3.57 -20.00 -3.63
C GLY A 383 -4.14 -21.10 -4.53
N PRO A 384 -5.41 -21.53 -4.37
CA PRO A 384 -6.04 -22.51 -5.26
C PRO A 384 -6.08 -22.07 -6.73
N LEU A 385 -6.30 -20.78 -6.98
CA LEU A 385 -6.33 -20.22 -8.32
C LEU A 385 -4.93 -20.18 -8.95
N GLU A 386 -3.89 -19.83 -8.20
CA GLU A 386 -2.50 -19.83 -8.67
C GLU A 386 -2.09 -21.23 -9.16
N ILE A 387 -2.42 -22.27 -8.39
CA ILE A 387 -2.18 -23.67 -8.77
C ILE A 387 -2.90 -24.01 -10.08
N GLU A 388 -4.16 -23.59 -10.23
CA GLU A 388 -4.96 -23.89 -11.42
C GLU A 388 -4.46 -23.13 -12.66
N LEU A 389 -4.06 -21.86 -12.52
CA LEU A 389 -3.46 -21.07 -13.58
C LEU A 389 -2.15 -21.69 -14.07
N THR A 390 -1.27 -22.09 -13.14
CA THR A 390 -0.03 -22.81 -13.47
C THR A 390 -0.33 -24.13 -14.17
N ARG A 391 -1.31 -24.91 -13.67
CA ARG A 391 -1.72 -26.20 -14.28
C ARG A 391 -2.19 -26.03 -15.73
N ARG A 392 -2.90 -24.94 -16.04
CA ARG A 392 -3.39 -24.64 -17.39
C ARG A 392 -2.43 -23.78 -18.22
N ASN A 393 -1.21 -23.55 -17.74
CA ASN A 393 -0.20 -22.72 -18.39
C ASN A 393 -0.71 -21.31 -18.75
N ILE A 394 -1.47 -20.70 -17.84
CA ILE A 394 -1.95 -19.32 -17.96
C ILE A 394 -0.99 -18.41 -17.20
N PRO A 395 -0.34 -17.46 -17.87
CA PRO A 395 0.59 -16.56 -17.22
C PRO A 395 -0.12 -15.55 -16.33
N PHE A 396 0.44 -15.25 -15.16
CA PHE A 396 -0.13 -14.28 -14.22
C PHE A 396 0.93 -13.53 -13.42
N VAL A 397 0.56 -12.34 -12.93
CA VAL A 397 1.35 -11.52 -12.01
C VAL A 397 0.52 -11.24 -10.77
N LYS A 398 1.11 -11.45 -9.59
CA LYS A 398 0.46 -11.24 -8.29
C LYS A 398 0.94 -9.95 -7.62
N PHE A 399 0.02 -9.04 -7.34
CA PHE A 399 0.25 -7.82 -6.58
C PHE A 399 -0.22 -7.99 -5.12
N GLY A 400 0.63 -7.57 -4.17
CA GLY A 400 0.37 -7.71 -2.73
C GLY A 400 0.97 -8.97 -2.07
N GLY A 401 2.11 -9.46 -2.58
CA GLY A 401 2.96 -10.52 -1.99
C GLY A 401 4.12 -9.99 -1.14
N LEU A 402 5.05 -10.88 -0.73
CA LEU A 402 6.31 -10.49 -0.05
C LEU A 402 7.13 -9.56 -0.95
N LYS A 403 7.67 -8.46 -0.40
CA LYS A 403 8.30 -7.41 -1.21
C LYS A 403 9.76 -7.73 -1.51
N PHE A 404 10.28 -7.26 -2.64
CA PHE A 404 11.71 -7.33 -2.99
C PHE A 404 12.64 -6.87 -1.88
N LEU A 405 12.24 -5.80 -1.18
CA LEU A 405 13.04 -5.27 -0.08
C LEU A 405 13.04 -6.14 1.18
N ASP A 406 12.13 -7.10 1.30
CA ASP A 406 12.09 -8.02 2.44
C ASP A 406 13.06 -9.20 2.24
N ALA A 407 13.65 -9.34 1.04
CA ALA A 407 14.64 -10.36 0.77
C ALA A 407 15.90 -10.15 1.63
N ALA A 408 16.36 -11.21 2.29
CA ALA A 408 17.47 -11.11 3.26
C ALA A 408 18.74 -10.46 2.70
N HIS A 409 19.10 -10.79 1.45
CA HIS A 409 20.30 -10.26 0.80
C HIS A 409 20.16 -8.78 0.44
N VAL A 410 18.96 -8.33 0.03
CA VAL A 410 18.66 -6.91 -0.20
C VAL A 410 18.74 -6.14 1.12
N LYS A 411 18.15 -6.68 2.21
CA LYS A 411 18.23 -6.07 3.55
C LYS A 411 19.66 -5.95 4.05
N ASP A 412 20.51 -6.94 3.80
CA ASP A 412 21.93 -6.91 4.18
C ASP A 412 22.66 -5.76 3.48
N LEU A 413 22.49 -5.63 2.15
CA LEU A 413 23.11 -4.55 1.39
C LEU A 413 22.58 -3.17 1.81
N LEU A 414 21.27 -3.04 2.04
CA LEU A 414 20.67 -1.80 2.52
C LEU A 414 21.13 -1.44 3.94
N ALA A 415 21.34 -2.44 4.81
CA ALA A 415 21.92 -2.21 6.13
C ALA A 415 23.35 -1.65 6.03
N ALA A 416 24.17 -2.12 5.08
CA ALA A 416 25.52 -1.59 4.86
C ALA A 416 25.49 -0.11 4.48
N LEU A 417 24.61 0.25 3.54
CA LEU A 417 24.42 1.64 3.12
C LEU A 417 23.86 2.52 4.25
N ARG A 418 22.86 2.03 5.01
CA ARG A 418 22.29 2.77 6.14
C ARG A 418 23.30 2.99 7.25
N PHE A 419 24.09 1.97 7.58
CA PHE A 419 25.11 2.09 8.63
C PHE A 419 26.28 3.00 8.23
N ALA A 420 26.66 3.00 6.94
CA ALA A 420 27.63 3.98 6.44
C ALA A 420 27.08 5.42 6.43
N GLN A 421 25.77 5.58 6.19
CA GLN A 421 25.09 6.88 6.27
C GLN A 421 24.95 7.38 7.72
N ASN A 422 24.53 6.49 8.62
CA ASN A 422 24.33 6.75 10.03
C ASN A 422 24.94 5.60 10.85
N PRO A 423 26.19 5.74 11.28
CA PRO A 423 26.90 4.75 12.10
C PRO A 423 26.30 4.55 13.51
N ARG A 424 25.30 5.36 13.89
CA ARG A 424 24.55 5.19 15.15
C ARG A 424 23.33 4.29 14.99
N ASP A 425 22.97 3.89 13.77
CA ASP A 425 21.88 2.94 13.51
C ASP A 425 22.26 1.53 14.01
N LYS A 426 21.84 1.20 15.24
CA LYS A 426 22.20 -0.05 15.91
C LYS A 426 21.57 -1.25 15.23
N VAL A 427 20.38 -1.11 14.62
CA VAL A 427 19.70 -2.24 13.92
C VAL A 427 20.50 -2.62 12.68
N ALA A 428 20.86 -1.63 11.86
CA ALA A 428 21.68 -1.85 10.66
C ALA A 428 23.06 -2.42 11.05
N GLY A 429 23.74 -1.80 12.01
CA GLY A 429 25.04 -2.28 12.49
C GLY A 429 24.99 -3.69 13.06
N PHE A 430 23.97 -4.02 13.85
CA PHE A 430 23.82 -5.34 14.48
C PHE A 430 23.56 -6.44 13.45
N ARG A 431 22.83 -6.12 12.38
CA ARG A 431 22.63 -7.01 11.23
C ARG A 431 23.96 -7.29 10.53
N LEU A 432 24.72 -6.25 10.19
CA LEU A 432 26.00 -6.38 9.47
C LEU A 432 27.05 -7.14 10.26
N MET A 433 27.18 -6.84 11.55
CA MET A 433 28.16 -7.48 12.43
C MET A 433 27.96 -9.00 12.47
N GLN A 434 26.72 -9.49 12.43
CA GLN A 434 26.42 -10.93 12.44
C GLN A 434 26.67 -11.64 11.11
N LEU A 435 26.90 -10.90 10.01
CA LEU A 435 27.37 -11.47 8.75
C LEU A 435 28.85 -11.88 8.84
N LEU A 436 29.60 -11.31 9.77
CA LEU A 436 31.03 -11.61 9.94
C LEU A 436 31.22 -12.94 10.70
N PRO A 437 32.10 -13.85 10.20
CA PRO A 437 32.37 -15.11 10.87
C PRO A 437 32.82 -14.93 12.33
N GLY A 438 32.18 -15.64 13.26
CA GLY A 438 32.57 -15.63 14.67
C GLY A 438 32.02 -14.47 15.50
N ILE A 439 31.29 -13.52 14.92
CA ILE A 439 30.62 -12.45 15.67
C ILE A 439 29.18 -12.86 15.99
N GLY A 440 28.92 -13.14 17.27
CA GLY A 440 27.58 -13.38 17.79
C GLY A 440 26.90 -12.10 18.33
N PRO A 441 25.62 -12.19 18.74
CA PRO A 441 24.82 -11.08 19.27
C PRO A 441 25.50 -10.25 20.38
N GLN A 442 26.19 -10.91 21.31
CA GLN A 442 26.85 -10.24 22.44
C GLN A 442 28.04 -9.39 21.98
N THR A 443 28.88 -9.95 21.12
CA THR A 443 30.05 -9.26 20.56
C THR A 443 29.61 -8.08 19.69
N ALA A 444 28.61 -8.28 18.83
CA ALA A 444 28.04 -7.22 17.99
C ALA A 444 27.52 -6.05 18.84
N SER A 445 26.70 -6.33 19.86
CA SER A 445 26.15 -5.28 20.74
C SER A 445 27.25 -4.50 21.45
N LYS A 446 28.25 -5.19 22.00
CA LYS A 446 29.37 -4.56 22.72
C LYS A 446 30.18 -3.61 21.83
N ILE A 447 30.44 -4.00 20.59
CA ILE A 447 31.17 -3.14 19.63
C ILE A 447 30.33 -1.91 19.29
N LEU A 448 29.04 -2.09 18.98
CA LEU A 448 28.14 -0.99 18.61
C LEU A 448 27.94 0.01 19.75
N ASP A 449 27.79 -0.49 20.99
CA ASP A 449 27.65 0.36 22.17
C ASP A 449 28.92 1.18 22.44
N ALA A 450 30.11 0.61 22.17
CA ALA A 450 31.37 1.33 22.32
C ALA A 450 31.49 2.50 21.32
N ILE A 451 31.22 2.24 20.03
CA ILE A 451 31.38 3.28 18.99
C ILE A 451 30.26 4.34 19.01
N ALA A 452 29.07 4.01 19.50
CA ALA A 452 27.92 4.92 19.47
C ALA A 452 28.16 6.20 20.30
N THR A 453 29.01 6.11 21.33
CA THR A 453 29.38 7.24 22.20
C THR A 453 30.44 8.16 21.58
N ASP A 454 31.10 7.72 20.52
CA ASP A 454 32.15 8.50 19.86
C ASP A 454 31.53 9.57 18.93
N PRO A 455 32.10 10.79 18.87
CA PRO A 455 31.71 11.79 17.88
C PRO A 455 31.89 11.31 16.43
N HIS A 456 32.85 10.42 16.17
CA HIS A 456 33.18 9.84 14.86
C HIS A 456 33.14 8.30 14.91
N PRO A 457 31.94 7.67 14.94
CA PRO A 457 31.83 6.24 15.21
C PRO A 457 32.54 5.33 14.20
N LEU A 458 32.67 5.71 12.93
CA LEU A 458 33.42 4.92 11.94
C LEU A 458 34.94 4.95 12.19
N ALA A 459 35.47 6.05 12.72
CA ALA A 459 36.88 6.13 13.11
C ALA A 459 37.12 5.26 14.35
N ALA A 460 36.24 5.36 15.35
CA ALA A 460 36.28 4.49 16.53
C ALA A 460 36.18 3.00 16.15
N LEU A 461 35.34 2.65 15.17
CA LEU A 461 35.22 1.29 14.66
C LEU A 461 36.53 0.77 14.06
N ALA A 462 37.29 1.63 13.38
CA ALA A 462 38.59 1.26 12.80
C ALA A 462 39.67 1.00 13.88
N GLU A 463 39.50 1.54 15.09
CA GLU A 463 40.39 1.33 16.23
C GLU A 463 40.03 0.09 17.05
N VAL A 464 38.84 -0.51 16.83
CA VAL A 464 38.42 -1.72 17.54
C VAL A 464 39.34 -2.89 17.16
N PRO A 465 39.93 -3.61 18.14
CA PRO A 465 40.74 -4.78 17.87
C PRO A 465 39.97 -5.84 17.09
N THR A 466 40.59 -6.41 16.06
CA THR A 466 39.99 -7.46 15.23
C THR A 466 39.39 -8.57 16.08
N PRO A 467 38.06 -8.82 16.00
CA PRO A 467 37.43 -9.87 16.78
C PRO A 467 38.03 -11.25 16.47
N PRO A 468 38.09 -12.16 17.46
CA PRO A 468 38.58 -13.50 17.22
C PRO A 468 37.74 -14.20 16.14
N ARG A 469 38.40 -14.94 15.23
CA ARG A 469 37.79 -15.77 14.15
C ARG A 469 37.23 -15.02 12.94
N THR A 470 37.28 -13.69 12.88
CA THR A 470 36.89 -12.93 11.68
C THR A 470 37.98 -12.89 10.60
N GLY A 471 39.25 -13.11 10.96
CA GLY A 471 40.35 -13.06 9.99
C GLY A 471 40.41 -11.72 9.25
N GLU A 472 40.56 -11.77 7.92
CA GLU A 472 40.59 -10.59 7.04
C GLU A 472 39.22 -9.91 6.88
N ASP A 473 38.11 -10.60 7.17
CA ASP A 473 36.75 -10.06 6.94
C ASP A 473 36.48 -8.80 7.76
N TRP A 474 37.08 -8.69 8.95
CA TRP A 474 36.98 -7.49 9.79
C TRP A 474 37.63 -6.28 9.12
N GLY A 475 38.86 -6.45 8.60
CA GLY A 475 39.58 -5.38 7.90
C GLY A 475 38.79 -4.91 6.67
N ARG A 476 38.33 -5.87 5.86
CA ARG A 476 37.50 -5.58 4.67
C ARG A 476 36.20 -4.84 5.02
N PHE A 477 35.56 -5.20 6.13
CA PHE A 477 34.36 -4.53 6.63
C PHE A 477 34.63 -3.07 7.05
N VAL A 478 35.70 -2.84 7.82
CA VAL A 478 36.11 -1.50 8.24
C VAL A 478 36.52 -0.65 7.03
N ASP A 479 37.26 -1.21 6.08
CA ASP A 479 37.69 -0.53 4.85
C ASP A 479 36.49 -0.13 3.98
N MET A 480 35.53 -1.05 3.81
CA MET A 480 34.28 -0.81 3.09
C MET A 480 33.50 0.36 3.69
N LEU A 481 33.26 0.36 5.01
CA LEU A 481 32.54 1.44 5.69
C LEU A 481 33.32 2.75 5.67
N SER A 482 34.63 2.71 5.85
CA SER A 482 35.49 3.90 5.81
C SER A 482 35.53 4.53 4.41
N ALA A 483 35.57 3.71 3.36
CA ALA A 483 35.52 4.19 1.97
C ALA A 483 34.18 4.87 1.66
N MET A 484 33.06 4.26 2.06
CA MET A 484 31.73 4.85 1.90
C MET A 484 31.49 6.08 2.79
N GLY A 485 32.07 6.12 3.99
CA GLY A 485 31.98 7.26 4.90
C GLY A 485 32.75 8.49 4.39
N LYS A 486 33.88 8.27 3.69
CA LYS A 486 34.67 9.36 3.06
C LYS A 486 34.06 9.87 1.75
N GLY A 487 33.09 9.15 1.16
CA GLY A 487 32.44 9.53 -0.09
C GLY A 487 33.38 9.58 -1.32
N GLN A 488 34.57 8.98 -1.26
CA GLN A 488 35.60 9.10 -2.31
C GLN A 488 35.16 8.48 -3.65
N ALA A 489 34.35 7.42 -3.60
CA ALA A 489 33.80 6.78 -4.80
C ALA A 489 32.62 7.56 -5.40
N GLY A 490 32.01 8.47 -4.62
CA GLY A 490 30.75 9.12 -4.96
C GLY A 490 29.57 8.14 -5.11
N TRP A 491 28.37 8.68 -5.30
CA TRP A 491 27.20 7.90 -5.64
C TRP A 491 27.10 7.75 -7.18
N PRO A 492 26.81 6.56 -7.76
CA PRO A 492 26.47 5.28 -7.12
C PRO A 492 27.66 4.35 -6.82
N GLY A 493 28.92 4.80 -6.87
CA GLY A 493 30.09 3.96 -6.59
C GLY A 493 30.09 3.30 -5.20
N GLU A 494 29.48 3.95 -4.21
CA GLU A 494 29.32 3.40 -2.85
C GLU A 494 28.51 2.10 -2.79
N ILE A 495 27.43 1.94 -3.58
CA ILE A 495 26.65 0.69 -3.57
C ILE A 495 27.43 -0.47 -4.19
N GLU A 496 28.30 -0.18 -5.16
CA GLU A 496 29.21 -1.18 -5.74
C GLU A 496 30.23 -1.66 -4.71
N ILE A 497 30.81 -0.74 -3.92
CA ILE A 497 31.71 -1.08 -2.80
C ILE A 497 31.02 -2.02 -1.80
N ALA A 498 29.79 -1.68 -1.40
CA ALA A 498 29.03 -2.52 -0.46
C ALA A 498 28.67 -3.89 -1.06
N ARG A 499 28.33 -3.95 -2.36
CA ARG A 499 28.04 -5.21 -3.06
C ARG A 499 29.26 -6.12 -3.09
N LEU A 500 30.41 -5.61 -3.53
CA LEU A 500 31.66 -6.38 -3.64
C LEU A 500 32.13 -6.91 -2.28
N TRP A 501 31.91 -6.16 -1.20
CA TRP A 501 32.16 -6.64 0.15
C TRP A 501 31.21 -7.78 0.57
N TYR A 502 29.94 -7.71 0.19
CA TYR A 502 28.92 -8.68 0.60
C TYR A 502 28.93 -9.97 -0.22
N GLU A 503 29.38 -9.97 -1.48
CA GLU A 503 29.42 -11.14 -2.38
C GLU A 503 30.06 -12.40 -1.74
N PRO A 504 31.23 -12.34 -1.07
CA PRO A 504 31.80 -13.50 -0.38
C PRO A 504 30.94 -14.03 0.77
N HIS A 505 30.19 -13.16 1.45
CA HIS A 505 29.26 -13.56 2.52
C HIS A 505 27.99 -14.17 1.95
N LEU A 506 27.51 -13.65 0.82
CA LEU A 506 26.37 -14.19 0.09
C LEU A 506 26.63 -15.65 -0.33
N ASP A 507 27.80 -15.92 -0.93
CA ASP A 507 28.24 -17.26 -1.33
C ASP A 507 28.35 -18.23 -0.14
N ARG A 508 28.61 -17.71 1.06
CA ARG A 508 28.75 -18.49 2.29
C ARG A 508 27.41 -18.79 2.98
N ILE A 509 26.45 -17.87 2.90
CA ILE A 509 25.19 -17.90 3.67
C ILE A 509 24.05 -18.52 2.84
N HIS A 510 24.08 -18.40 1.52
CA HIS A 510 22.96 -18.75 0.65
C HIS A 510 23.34 -19.82 -0.39
N GLU A 511 22.52 -20.86 -0.52
CA GLU A 511 22.69 -21.90 -1.55
C GLU A 511 22.39 -21.37 -2.97
N ASP A 512 21.55 -20.34 -3.07
CA ASP A 512 21.08 -19.67 -4.29
C ASP A 512 21.82 -18.35 -4.59
N ALA A 513 23.13 -18.30 -4.27
CA ALA A 513 23.91 -17.06 -4.29
C ALA A 513 23.93 -16.34 -5.65
N ASP A 514 24.04 -17.05 -6.78
CA ASP A 514 24.11 -16.44 -8.12
C ASP A 514 22.83 -15.64 -8.47
N THR A 515 21.65 -16.16 -8.10
CA THR A 515 20.38 -15.45 -8.30
C THR A 515 20.34 -14.17 -7.47
N ARG A 516 20.75 -14.26 -6.20
CA ARG A 516 20.80 -13.11 -5.29
C ARG A 516 21.81 -12.05 -5.73
N LYS A 517 22.93 -12.46 -6.36
CA LYS A 517 23.89 -11.51 -6.96
C LYS A 517 23.20 -10.67 -8.05
N ALA A 518 22.37 -11.28 -8.88
CA ALA A 518 21.62 -10.56 -9.91
C ALA A 518 20.65 -9.52 -9.30
N ASP A 519 19.98 -9.86 -8.20
CA ASP A 519 19.12 -8.93 -7.45
C ASP A 519 19.92 -7.71 -6.94
N LEU A 520 21.13 -7.91 -6.43
CA LEU A 520 22.00 -6.82 -5.96
C LEU A 520 22.55 -5.97 -7.11
N VAL A 521 22.85 -6.58 -8.27
CA VAL A 521 23.23 -5.85 -9.49
C VAL A 521 22.07 -4.96 -9.96
N GLN A 522 20.84 -5.50 -9.96
CA GLN A 522 19.64 -4.74 -10.28
C GLN A 522 19.43 -3.59 -9.30
N LEU A 523 19.63 -3.82 -8.00
CA LEU A 523 19.56 -2.76 -6.99
C LEU A 523 20.61 -1.67 -7.25
N GLY A 524 21.83 -2.04 -7.67
CA GLY A 524 22.87 -1.10 -8.12
C GLY A 524 22.45 -0.25 -9.32
N GLN A 525 21.78 -0.85 -10.30
CA GLN A 525 21.23 -0.13 -11.45
C GLN A 525 20.12 0.84 -11.04
N ILE A 526 19.22 0.42 -10.15
CA ILE A 526 18.17 1.29 -9.60
C ILE A 526 18.81 2.48 -8.87
N ALA A 527 19.79 2.21 -8.01
CA ALA A 527 20.55 3.22 -7.26
C ALA A 527 21.18 4.31 -8.15
N SER A 528 21.63 3.96 -9.36
CA SER A 528 22.20 4.93 -10.32
C SER A 528 21.24 6.03 -10.77
N GLY A 529 19.93 5.81 -10.65
CA GLY A 529 18.90 6.81 -10.95
C GLY A 529 18.73 7.89 -9.88
N TYR A 530 19.45 7.80 -8.75
CA TYR A 530 19.33 8.69 -7.61
C TYR A 530 20.56 9.60 -7.48
N GLY A 531 20.36 10.81 -6.95
CA GLY A 531 21.46 11.78 -6.81
C GLY A 531 22.38 11.55 -5.61
N SER A 532 21.98 10.74 -4.63
CA SER A 532 22.77 10.47 -3.43
C SER A 532 22.32 9.17 -2.73
N ARG A 533 23.19 8.62 -1.88
CA ARG A 533 22.89 7.48 -1.00
C ARG A 533 21.70 7.77 -0.08
N GLU A 534 21.70 8.94 0.56
CA GLU A 534 20.62 9.38 1.45
C GLU A 534 19.27 9.45 0.75
N ARG A 535 19.24 10.02 -0.47
CA ARG A 535 18.02 10.09 -1.28
C ARG A 535 17.57 8.69 -1.69
N PHE A 536 18.48 7.83 -2.14
CA PHE A 536 18.18 6.44 -2.47
C PHE A 536 17.57 5.67 -1.29
N LEU A 537 18.22 5.70 -0.13
CA LEU A 537 17.74 5.02 1.08
C LEU A 537 16.38 5.54 1.53
N THR A 538 16.21 6.85 1.57
CA THR A 538 14.93 7.50 1.90
C THR A 538 13.84 7.03 0.96
N GLU A 539 14.08 7.16 -0.33
CA GLU A 539 13.08 6.92 -1.36
C GLU A 539 12.69 5.44 -1.47
N LEU A 540 13.66 4.53 -1.31
CA LEU A 540 13.43 3.10 -1.34
C LEU A 540 12.65 2.62 -0.11
N THR A 541 12.97 3.16 1.08
CA THR A 541 12.17 2.91 2.29
C THR A 541 10.75 3.46 2.10
N LEU A 542 10.57 4.68 1.60
CA LEU A 542 9.26 5.30 1.47
C LEU A 542 8.33 4.67 0.43
N ASP A 543 8.88 4.14 -0.66
CA ASP A 543 8.11 3.51 -1.74
C ASP A 543 8.84 2.26 -2.26
N PRO A 544 8.78 1.16 -1.51
CA PRO A 544 9.44 -0.07 -1.91
C PRO A 544 8.83 -0.59 -3.22
N PRO A 545 9.63 -1.07 -4.19
CA PRO A 545 9.09 -1.71 -5.38
C PRO A 545 8.20 -2.92 -5.01
N ASP A 546 7.01 -2.98 -5.61
CA ASP A 546 5.94 -3.94 -5.27
C ASP A 546 6.25 -5.41 -5.60
N ALA A 547 7.33 -5.70 -6.34
CA ALA A 547 7.61 -7.04 -6.84
C ALA A 547 9.08 -7.43 -6.61
N THR A 548 9.29 -8.60 -6.00
CA THR A 548 10.48 -9.42 -6.27
C THR A 548 10.47 -9.76 -7.75
N SER A 549 11.59 -9.57 -8.44
CA SER A 549 11.83 -10.30 -9.68
C SER A 549 12.17 -11.74 -9.28
N ASP A 550 11.18 -12.53 -8.86
CA ASP A 550 11.35 -13.97 -8.67
C ASP A 550 11.58 -14.63 -10.03
N GLN A 551 12.85 -14.59 -10.48
CA GLN A 551 13.31 -14.96 -11.81
C GLN A 551 12.56 -14.22 -12.94
N ALA A 552 13.29 -13.83 -13.99
CA ALA A 552 12.62 -13.81 -15.28
C ALA A 552 12.17 -15.26 -15.53
N GLY A 553 10.90 -15.57 -15.24
CA GLY A 553 10.29 -16.79 -15.74
C GLY A 553 10.49 -16.89 -17.24
N VAL A 554 10.31 -18.08 -17.81
CA VAL A 554 10.28 -18.26 -19.27
C VAL A 554 9.46 -17.12 -19.87
N PRO A 555 10.00 -16.36 -20.87
CA PRO A 555 9.28 -15.27 -21.49
C PRO A 555 7.85 -15.72 -21.74
N LEU A 556 6.88 -14.97 -21.22
CA LEU A 556 5.49 -15.26 -21.51
C LEU A 556 5.37 -15.31 -23.02
N LEU A 557 4.76 -16.38 -23.55
CA LEU A 557 4.74 -16.67 -24.97
C LEU A 557 4.32 -15.45 -25.83
N ASP A 558 3.63 -14.44 -25.26
CA ASP A 558 3.13 -13.24 -25.96
C ASP A 558 3.08 -11.89 -25.14
N GLU A 559 3.90 -11.64 -24.12
CA GLU A 559 3.79 -10.43 -23.22
C GLU A 559 2.41 -10.22 -22.52
N ASP A 560 1.48 -11.17 -22.65
CA ASP A 560 0.12 -11.11 -22.10
C ASP A 560 0.00 -11.96 -20.82
N TYR A 561 -0.51 -11.40 -19.73
CA TYR A 561 -0.64 -12.05 -18.42
C TYR A 561 -1.86 -11.58 -17.63
N LEU A 562 -2.41 -12.46 -16.79
CA LEU A 562 -3.52 -12.18 -15.89
C LEU A 562 -3.04 -11.42 -14.64
N ILE A 563 -3.85 -10.51 -14.12
CA ILE A 563 -3.54 -9.79 -12.89
C ILE A 563 -4.27 -10.42 -11.69
N LEU A 564 -3.51 -10.83 -10.67
CA LEU A 564 -4.00 -11.23 -9.35
C LEU A 564 -3.69 -10.12 -8.35
N SER A 565 -4.67 -9.62 -7.60
CA SER A 565 -4.42 -8.51 -6.67
C SER A 565 -5.31 -8.53 -5.44
N THR A 566 -4.78 -8.07 -4.30
CA THR A 566 -5.66 -7.74 -3.17
C THR A 566 -6.55 -6.56 -3.51
N ILE A 567 -7.75 -6.49 -2.95
CA ILE A 567 -8.68 -5.38 -3.20
C ILE A 567 -8.06 -4.02 -2.81
N HIS A 568 -7.24 -3.99 -1.75
CA HIS A 568 -6.50 -2.80 -1.34
C HIS A 568 -5.49 -2.35 -2.42
N SER A 569 -4.67 -3.27 -2.92
CA SER A 569 -3.68 -3.01 -3.97
C SER A 569 -4.31 -2.63 -5.32
N ALA A 570 -5.55 -3.07 -5.57
CA ALA A 570 -6.32 -2.74 -6.77
C ALA A 570 -6.93 -1.33 -6.76
N LYS A 571 -6.91 -0.61 -5.62
CA LYS A 571 -7.41 0.77 -5.56
C LYS A 571 -6.66 1.65 -6.56
N GLY A 572 -7.41 2.51 -7.27
CA GLY A 572 -6.89 3.33 -8.36
C GLY A 572 -6.81 2.62 -9.73
N GLN A 573 -6.71 1.28 -9.76
CA GLN A 573 -6.63 0.50 -11.00
C GLN A 573 -8.01 0.22 -11.62
N GLU A 574 -8.03 -0.32 -12.84
CA GLU A 574 -9.24 -0.64 -13.61
C GLU A 574 -8.98 -1.67 -14.72
N TRP A 575 -9.94 -2.58 -14.96
CA TRP A 575 -9.85 -3.65 -15.95
C TRP A 575 -11.17 -3.83 -16.70
N LYS A 576 -11.13 -4.42 -17.91
CA LYS A 576 -12.34 -4.70 -18.69
C LYS A 576 -13.19 -5.76 -18.01
N SER A 577 -12.57 -6.84 -17.53
CA SER A 577 -13.23 -7.93 -16.83
C SER A 577 -12.62 -8.13 -15.44
N VAL A 578 -13.47 -8.19 -14.41
CA VAL A 578 -13.03 -8.39 -13.02
C VAL A 578 -13.77 -9.55 -12.37
N PHE A 579 -13.02 -10.42 -11.72
CA PHE A 579 -13.53 -11.50 -10.89
C PHE A 579 -13.21 -11.21 -9.43
N VAL A 580 -14.17 -11.37 -8.51
CA VAL A 580 -13.95 -11.17 -7.07
C VAL A 580 -14.15 -12.51 -6.35
N LEU A 581 -13.08 -13.00 -5.73
CA LEU A 581 -13.09 -14.27 -4.99
C LEU A 581 -13.86 -14.16 -3.67
N ASN A 582 -14.45 -15.28 -3.25
CA ASN A 582 -14.97 -15.49 -1.90
C ASN A 582 -15.93 -14.36 -1.45
N CYS A 583 -16.95 -14.03 -2.26
CA CYS A 583 -18.01 -13.07 -1.93
C CYS A 583 -19.01 -13.65 -0.92
N VAL A 584 -18.49 -14.11 0.21
CA VAL A 584 -19.21 -14.80 1.30
C VAL A 584 -18.92 -14.14 2.64
N ASP A 585 -19.84 -14.26 3.59
CA ASP A 585 -19.61 -13.89 4.98
C ASP A 585 -18.45 -14.73 5.57
N GLY A 586 -17.54 -14.07 6.27
CA GLY A 586 -16.28 -14.63 6.78
C GLY A 586 -15.07 -14.28 5.91
N CYS A 587 -15.29 -14.02 4.61
CA CYS A 587 -14.29 -13.47 3.71
C CYS A 587 -14.53 -11.98 3.41
N ILE A 588 -15.77 -11.60 3.07
CA ILE A 588 -16.19 -10.23 2.83
C ILE A 588 -17.60 -10.06 3.45
N PRO A 589 -17.73 -9.55 4.69
CA PRO A 589 -16.65 -9.06 5.55
C PRO A 589 -15.76 -10.18 6.08
N SER A 590 -14.49 -9.87 6.30
CA SER A 590 -13.57 -10.75 7.04
C SER A 590 -14.04 -10.96 8.48
N ASP A 591 -13.96 -12.18 9.00
CA ASP A 591 -14.25 -12.48 10.42
C ASP A 591 -13.39 -11.67 11.41
N LEU A 592 -12.25 -11.14 10.96
CA LEU A 592 -11.38 -10.28 11.76
C LEU A 592 -11.83 -8.80 11.77
N ALA A 593 -12.82 -8.44 10.95
CA ALA A 593 -13.29 -7.07 10.72
C ALA A 593 -14.81 -6.93 10.96
N VAL A 594 -15.36 -7.72 11.89
CA VAL A 594 -16.78 -7.67 12.29
C VAL A 594 -16.99 -7.27 13.75
N GLY A 595 -15.93 -6.79 14.43
CA GLY A 595 -15.98 -6.43 15.85
C GLY A 595 -16.78 -5.15 16.13
N THR A 596 -16.78 -4.22 15.18
CA THR A 596 -17.51 -2.95 15.29
C THR A 596 -18.32 -2.63 14.04
N THR A 597 -19.31 -1.73 14.16
CA THR A 597 -20.04 -1.23 12.98
C THR A 597 -19.11 -0.54 11.99
N ALA A 598 -18.10 0.21 12.46
CA ALA A 598 -17.18 0.94 11.59
C ALA A 598 -16.33 -0.01 10.71
N GLU A 599 -15.86 -1.12 11.27
CA GLU A 599 -15.12 -2.15 10.53
C GLU A 599 -16.00 -2.83 9.46
N ILE A 600 -17.25 -3.15 9.80
CA ILE A 600 -18.21 -3.73 8.85
C ILE A 600 -18.48 -2.76 7.68
N GLU A 601 -18.63 -1.47 7.98
CA GLU A 601 -18.83 -0.46 6.95
C GLU A 601 -17.59 -0.25 6.07
N GLU A 602 -16.38 -0.46 6.60
CA GLU A 602 -15.16 -0.50 5.80
C GLU A 602 -15.12 -1.70 4.86
N GLU A 603 -15.47 -2.89 5.34
CA GLU A 603 -15.53 -4.08 4.48
C GLU A 603 -16.61 -3.93 3.39
N ARG A 604 -17.69 -3.18 3.63
CA ARG A 604 -18.67 -2.79 2.59
C ARG A 604 -18.03 -1.89 1.54
N ARG A 605 -17.29 -0.86 1.96
CA ARG A 605 -16.53 0.03 1.05
C ARG A 605 -15.49 -0.75 0.26
N LEU A 606 -14.88 -1.77 0.86
CA LEU A 606 -13.94 -2.67 0.21
C LEU A 606 -14.60 -3.46 -0.92
N LEU A 607 -15.80 -4.03 -0.70
CA LEU A 607 -16.58 -4.65 -1.78
C LEU A 607 -16.94 -3.63 -2.87
N TYR A 608 -17.40 -2.43 -2.50
CA TYR A 608 -17.69 -1.36 -3.46
C TYR A 608 -16.46 -1.00 -4.33
N VAL A 609 -15.28 -0.88 -3.72
CA VAL A 609 -14.02 -0.64 -4.44
C VAL A 609 -13.75 -1.75 -5.44
N ALA A 610 -13.89 -3.02 -5.04
CA ALA A 610 -13.69 -4.17 -5.92
C ALA A 610 -14.64 -4.14 -7.13
N MET A 611 -15.93 -3.89 -6.92
CA MET A 611 -16.93 -3.81 -7.98
C MET A 611 -16.63 -2.68 -8.97
N THR A 612 -16.22 -1.52 -8.48
CA THR A 612 -15.91 -0.33 -9.31
C THR A 612 -14.55 -0.39 -10.02
N ARG A 613 -13.81 -1.49 -9.90
CA ARG A 613 -12.61 -1.74 -10.74
C ARG A 613 -13.00 -2.24 -12.14
N ALA A 614 -14.19 -2.81 -12.29
CA ALA A 614 -14.68 -3.35 -13.56
C ALA A 614 -15.17 -2.23 -14.50
N LYS A 615 -14.76 -2.28 -15.76
CA LYS A 615 -15.29 -1.43 -16.83
C LYS A 615 -16.54 -2.05 -17.47
N ASP A 616 -16.43 -3.31 -17.88
CA ASP A 616 -17.39 -3.94 -18.80
C ASP A 616 -18.05 -5.19 -18.21
N SER A 617 -17.28 -6.07 -17.56
CA SER A 617 -17.77 -7.30 -16.94
C SER A 617 -17.32 -7.45 -15.49
N LEU A 618 -18.23 -7.92 -14.63
CA LEU A 618 -17.99 -8.17 -13.20
C LEU A 618 -18.61 -9.51 -12.78
N HIS A 619 -17.78 -10.36 -12.18
CA HIS A 619 -18.18 -11.66 -11.65
C HIS A 619 -17.86 -11.73 -10.15
N LEU A 620 -18.88 -11.95 -9.32
CA LEU A 620 -18.75 -12.16 -7.88
C LEU A 620 -18.99 -13.65 -7.58
N THR A 621 -17.94 -14.36 -7.16
CA THR A 621 -18.03 -15.81 -6.90
C THR A 621 -18.38 -16.10 -5.45
N VAL A 622 -19.30 -17.04 -5.23
CA VAL A 622 -19.87 -17.39 -3.93
C VAL A 622 -19.67 -18.89 -3.68
N PRO A 623 -18.52 -19.31 -3.13
CA PRO A 623 -18.28 -20.70 -2.74
C PRO A 623 -19.20 -21.12 -1.60
N GLN A 624 -19.81 -22.29 -1.71
CA GLN A 624 -20.72 -22.79 -0.68
C GLN A 624 -19.99 -23.52 0.46
N ARG A 625 -18.80 -24.11 0.19
CA ARG A 625 -18.05 -24.92 1.16
C ARG A 625 -16.61 -24.45 1.30
N PHE A 626 -16.15 -24.39 2.55
CA PHE A 626 -14.75 -24.12 2.93
C PHE A 626 -14.21 -25.28 3.77
N PHE A 627 -13.12 -25.91 3.31
CA PHE A 627 -12.54 -27.07 3.97
C PHE A 627 -11.65 -26.69 5.15
N THR A 628 -11.73 -27.43 6.25
CA THR A 628 -10.90 -27.17 7.44
C THR A 628 -9.42 -27.54 7.22
N HIS A 629 -8.49 -26.80 7.81
CA HIS A 629 -7.06 -27.11 7.74
C HIS A 629 -6.69 -28.29 8.66
N GLY A 630 -5.64 -29.05 8.32
CA GLY A 630 -5.13 -30.14 9.15
C GLY A 630 -5.89 -31.47 9.05
N GLN A 631 -6.72 -31.65 8.03
CA GLN A 631 -7.35 -32.93 7.70
C GLN A 631 -6.53 -33.71 6.66
N ASN A 632 -6.73 -35.03 6.61
CA ASN A 632 -6.13 -35.89 5.58
C ASN A 632 -6.55 -35.42 4.17
N ALA A 633 -5.77 -35.77 3.15
CA ALA A 633 -6.05 -35.39 1.75
C ALA A 633 -7.42 -35.88 1.21
N GLN A 634 -8.06 -36.86 1.88
CA GLN A 634 -9.41 -37.36 1.57
C GLN A 634 -10.47 -36.89 2.58
N GLY A 635 -10.16 -35.96 3.48
CA GLY A 635 -11.10 -35.44 4.47
C GLY A 635 -12.16 -34.53 3.84
N ASP A 636 -13.42 -34.70 4.25
CA ASP A 636 -14.56 -33.89 3.77
C ASP A 636 -15.10 -32.95 4.86
N ARG A 637 -14.29 -32.62 5.88
CA ARG A 637 -14.74 -31.69 6.92
C ARG A 637 -14.74 -30.26 6.36
N HIS A 638 -15.93 -29.67 6.26
CA HIS A 638 -16.13 -28.34 5.71
C HIS A 638 -17.15 -27.52 6.51
N VAL A 639 -17.09 -26.20 6.33
CA VAL A 639 -18.07 -25.23 6.81
C VAL A 639 -18.83 -24.66 5.62
N TYR A 640 -20.13 -24.42 5.79
CA TYR A 640 -20.94 -23.73 4.78
C TYR A 640 -20.86 -22.22 4.97
N ALA A 641 -20.56 -21.50 3.89
CA ALA A 641 -20.52 -20.04 3.91
C ALA A 641 -21.78 -19.46 3.26
N ALA A 642 -22.36 -18.44 3.90
CA ALA A 642 -23.45 -17.68 3.31
C ALA A 642 -22.89 -16.61 2.36
N ARG A 643 -23.65 -16.23 1.34
CA ARG A 643 -23.33 -15.05 0.52
C ARG A 643 -23.10 -13.84 1.43
N THR A 644 -22.17 -12.98 1.03
CA THR A 644 -21.89 -11.72 1.72
C THR A 644 -23.18 -10.97 2.08
N ARG A 645 -23.28 -10.55 3.34
CA ARG A 645 -24.39 -9.72 3.85
C ARG A 645 -24.48 -8.36 3.16
N PHE A 646 -23.44 -7.94 2.44
CA PHE A 646 -23.43 -6.69 1.67
C PHE A 646 -24.25 -6.77 0.39
N ILE A 647 -24.66 -7.98 -0.04
CA ILE A 647 -25.59 -8.19 -1.15
C ILE A 647 -26.84 -8.89 -0.60
N PRO A 648 -27.74 -8.16 0.09
CA PRO A 648 -29.01 -8.71 0.55
C PRO A 648 -29.94 -9.03 -0.63
N ALA A 649 -31.03 -9.75 -0.34
CA ALA A 649 -32.01 -10.17 -1.36
C ALA A 649 -32.57 -9.00 -2.19
N THR A 650 -32.70 -7.82 -1.58
CA THR A 650 -33.18 -6.59 -2.23
C THR A 650 -32.28 -6.09 -3.36
N LEU A 651 -30.98 -6.45 -3.35
CA LEU A 651 -30.04 -6.07 -4.40
C LEU A 651 -29.93 -7.09 -5.53
N LEU A 652 -30.50 -8.30 -5.39
CA LEU A 652 -30.37 -9.37 -6.40
C LEU A 652 -30.91 -8.98 -7.77
N GLN A 653 -31.85 -8.04 -7.85
CA GLN A 653 -32.35 -7.49 -9.11
C GLN A 653 -31.26 -6.86 -9.99
N PHE A 654 -30.15 -6.40 -9.38
CA PHE A 654 -29.01 -5.82 -10.10
C PHE A 654 -28.00 -6.86 -10.60
N PHE A 655 -28.19 -8.14 -10.27
CA PHE A 655 -27.27 -9.22 -10.62
C PHE A 655 -27.93 -10.29 -11.48
N GLU A 656 -27.16 -10.91 -12.37
CA GLU A 656 -27.51 -12.18 -12.98
C GLU A 656 -27.01 -13.31 -12.05
N SER A 657 -27.93 -14.01 -11.38
CA SER A 657 -27.57 -15.11 -10.48
C SER A 657 -27.47 -16.43 -11.23
N SER A 658 -26.34 -17.13 -11.11
CA SER A 658 -26.13 -18.43 -11.72
C SER A 658 -25.43 -19.41 -10.78
N ALA A 659 -25.53 -20.70 -11.08
CA ALA A 659 -24.77 -21.75 -10.42
C ALA A 659 -23.81 -22.39 -11.43
N TRP A 660 -22.59 -22.68 -10.99
CA TRP A 660 -21.58 -23.33 -11.81
C TRP A 660 -20.92 -24.51 -11.08
N PRO A 661 -20.69 -25.65 -11.76
CA PRO A 661 -21.07 -25.94 -13.15
C PRO A 661 -22.58 -26.03 -13.33
N VAL A 662 -23.08 -25.66 -14.52
CA VAL A 662 -24.51 -25.77 -14.84
C VAL A 662 -24.89 -27.24 -14.77
N ALA A 663 -25.82 -27.57 -13.87
CA ALA A 663 -26.30 -28.93 -13.74
C ALA A 663 -26.88 -29.40 -15.08
N GLN A 664 -26.24 -30.40 -15.69
CA GLN A 664 -26.84 -31.05 -16.84
C GLN A 664 -28.11 -31.76 -16.36
N PRO A 665 -29.27 -31.54 -17.00
CA PRO A 665 -30.45 -32.33 -16.69
C PRO A 665 -30.05 -33.79 -16.86
N SER A 666 -30.19 -34.58 -15.80
CA SER A 666 -30.00 -36.02 -15.89
C SER A 666 -30.86 -36.50 -17.05
N ALA A 667 -30.23 -37.07 -18.09
CA ALA A 667 -30.97 -37.69 -19.17
C ALA A 667 -32.04 -38.60 -18.52
N PRO A 668 -33.32 -38.55 -18.94
CA PRO A 668 -34.31 -39.49 -18.44
C PRO A 668 -33.70 -40.87 -18.63
N GLY A 669 -33.40 -41.54 -17.51
CA GLY A 669 -32.39 -42.59 -17.51
C GLY A 669 -32.60 -43.51 -18.70
N THR A 670 -31.65 -43.54 -19.62
CA THR A 670 -31.52 -44.58 -20.62
C THR A 670 -31.11 -45.84 -19.89
N ARG A 671 -32.03 -46.38 -19.07
CA ARG A 671 -32.17 -47.80 -18.86
C ARG A 671 -32.77 -48.39 -20.13
N ASP A 672 -32.04 -48.26 -21.24
CA ASP A 672 -32.06 -49.32 -22.23
C ASP A 672 -31.27 -50.45 -21.59
N ALA A 673 -31.97 -51.19 -20.73
CA ALA A 673 -31.49 -52.44 -20.20
C ALA A 673 -31.26 -53.35 -21.40
N ARG A 674 -30.02 -53.41 -21.91
CA ARG A 674 -29.50 -54.69 -22.37
C ARG A 674 -29.75 -55.65 -21.22
N GLN A 675 -30.77 -56.51 -21.36
CA GLN A 675 -31.10 -57.57 -20.43
C GLN A 675 -29.98 -58.62 -20.44
N ILE A 676 -28.79 -58.24 -19.97
CA ILE A 676 -27.81 -59.20 -19.49
C ILE A 676 -28.10 -59.32 -18.00
N ARG A 677 -29.07 -60.16 -17.66
CA ARG A 677 -29.30 -60.61 -16.28
C ARG A 677 -28.15 -61.55 -15.91
N LEU A 678 -27.07 -60.98 -15.39
CA LEU A 678 -25.98 -61.74 -14.80
C LEU A 678 -26.22 -61.80 -13.29
N ASP A 679 -26.63 -62.97 -12.78
CA ASP A 679 -26.74 -63.19 -11.33
C ASP A 679 -25.33 -63.43 -10.77
N VAL A 680 -24.63 -62.33 -10.49
CA VAL A 680 -23.31 -62.34 -9.85
C VAL A 680 -23.37 -63.01 -8.47
N GLY A 681 -24.51 -62.94 -7.77
CA GLY A 681 -24.71 -63.61 -6.49
C GLY A 681 -24.71 -65.14 -6.62
N ALA A 682 -25.31 -65.69 -7.68
CA ALA A 682 -25.24 -67.12 -7.98
C ALA A 682 -23.82 -67.56 -8.35
N ARG A 683 -23.08 -66.76 -9.12
CA ARG A 683 -21.66 -67.03 -9.42
C ARG A 683 -20.78 -67.02 -8.18
N MET A 684 -20.98 -66.06 -7.29
CA MET A 684 -20.26 -65.97 -6.01
C MET A 684 -20.60 -67.13 -5.07
N ARG A 685 -21.87 -67.59 -5.03
CA ARG A 685 -22.25 -68.80 -4.28
C ARG A 685 -21.63 -70.07 -4.87
N GLY A 686 -21.58 -70.16 -6.20
CA GLY A 686 -20.97 -71.29 -6.92
C GLY A 686 -19.44 -71.38 -6.83
N MET A 687 -18.76 -70.30 -6.45
CA MET A 687 -17.30 -70.31 -6.26
C MET A 687 -16.84 -71.04 -5.00
N TRP A 688 -17.76 -71.31 -4.06
CA TRP A 688 -17.46 -71.94 -2.77
C TRP A 688 -18.33 -73.17 -2.47
N SER A 689 -19.03 -73.69 -3.48
CA SER A 689 -19.89 -74.89 -3.39
C SER A 689 -19.34 -76.05 -4.22
#